data_AF-A0A2V5Q588-F1
#
_entry.id   AF-A0A2V5Q588-F1
#
_cell.length_a   1.000
_cell.length_b   1.000
_cell.length_c   1.000
_cell.angle_alpha   90.00
_cell.angle_beta   90.00
_cell.angle_gamma   90.00
#
_symmetry.space_group_name_H-M   'P 1'
#
loop_
_entity.id
_entity.type
_entity.pdbx_description
1 polymer ?
#
loop_
_entity_poly.entity_id
_entity_poly.type
_entity_poly.pdbx_seq_one_letter_code
_entity_poly.pdbx_strand_id
1 'polypeptide(L)'
;MPAPCFNQYNVPVLRSPLHSVRSDFARFVARKFGSGPFLVITPEQGELARQFNEAGVPATVYGSVAELTSASPQNGASSPADVAIWFYPADKSCDERVIEEVATRAREVLLVSGLGAEIANRRPALVEAFRRLGFVPDYQCDLEDWEPTALRLVRTTVEGAEALVPAVESAFARLNRHVRGLQRTLRTRVSELEAADRHIAKLEEKLLKLKEAKRELKQLKQEKQALRKSPERKIGQVVLAPYRLPQKLVREVRKRFPKTGQSDRARSPATEYQEWFEKHRVKSDEIPALQAEATKFAYQPVISIVTPVFNTPVAWLIECVESVLAQTYEKWELILVDDDSTDPAMLEALREIGTRDPRIIVEKDEERGGISAATNHGLAVASGEWVGFLDHDDVLEPDALFHFVSWLQNHRDADLIYSDEDKLTEQGFDAPIFKPDWAPDYFLSCNYICHFTLIRSELLRKIGGFRSDFDGAQDYDLFLRVIEQTDRIDHIPRVLYHWRRSPTSTADNIRRKPGSLETGRLALEAHLQRQKIAGHVTVDWRSHAYWIKHQLQEAKKVSIIIPVRDRVDLLARCVDSLTSKTSYAPYEIVIVDNGSETEDARAWFSRSKHRILRYSGPFNYSAINNFAVEQTDSPWLLFLNNDTEVIDGDWLTVMAEHVQRPEVGAVGPRLLYPDDTVQHAGVVLGVGGIAEHAFRGLPAEAPGVCRQLQTTRNYSAVTGACLMTRRDVFDEVGGFDEERLPVTFSDVDLCLKIRRAGYRVVYVPFAKLYHHESSTRRPAVEPLETEVMRERWPEVLEHDPYYNPNLSRERAEITVSMTTPDKKLWQGLAAEAQTALIMRDYGTQTFAKQLAGVGIEAGKLASADRNNAEIREAWIPGVEVFSRTIYPQRHRGSFGEFVRRDEGVLARIGFWPAQWANARMFAQTAKGFHVHPPSVPEGADAAEWLQRCFVQEPENYSLRRYEHEQWDVMFFVQGVAEMILRDVRAGMPSRTMRFFVDGDNHRSPNNVGVVVPPGVAHAIRGEGSEDVIMVYGTSTSFRPDFEGRIASDVETATLPESWAKFLAQ
;
A
#
# COMPACT_ATOMS: atom_id res chain seq x y z
N MET A 1 -37.66 7.82 35.85
CA MET A 1 -38.35 6.98 34.85
C MET A 1 -37.34 6.00 34.29
N PRO A 2 -37.63 4.70 34.21
CA PRO A 2 -36.68 3.70 33.73
C PRO A 2 -36.54 3.76 32.20
N ALA A 3 -35.33 3.43 31.73
CA ALA A 3 -34.88 3.49 30.35
C ALA A 3 -35.56 2.45 29.43
N PRO A 4 -35.71 2.74 28.12
CA PRO A 4 -35.95 1.71 27.12
C PRO A 4 -34.65 1.31 26.40
N CYS A 5 -34.43 0.00 26.35
CA CYS A 5 -33.45 -0.69 25.53
C CYS A 5 -33.70 -0.44 24.03
N PHE A 6 -32.67 -0.07 23.27
CA PHE A 6 -32.65 -0.22 21.81
C PHE A 6 -31.95 -1.52 21.47
N ASN A 7 -32.71 -2.49 20.97
CA ASN A 7 -32.21 -3.73 20.40
C ASN A 7 -32.71 -3.83 18.95
N GLN A 8 -31.75 -4.03 18.04
CA GLN A 8 -31.87 -4.64 16.71
C GLN A 8 -32.72 -3.94 15.62
N TYR A 9 -32.00 -3.30 14.69
CA TYR A 9 -32.49 -3.03 13.34
C TYR A 9 -32.81 -4.35 12.62
N ASN A 10 -34.09 -4.55 12.30
CA ASN A 10 -34.59 -5.52 11.35
C ASN A 10 -33.97 -5.29 9.97
N VAL A 11 -33.22 -6.26 9.47
CA VAL A 11 -32.96 -6.40 8.03
C VAL A 11 -34.27 -6.90 7.39
N PRO A 12 -34.81 -6.26 6.33
CA PRO A 12 -35.96 -6.80 5.64
C PRO A 12 -35.57 -8.09 4.92
N VAL A 13 -36.10 -9.22 5.37
CA VAL A 13 -36.13 -10.44 4.57
C VAL A 13 -37.06 -10.16 3.39
N LEU A 14 -36.50 -10.10 2.18
CA LEU A 14 -37.25 -10.14 0.92
C LEU A 14 -38.12 -11.41 0.91
N ARG A 15 -39.40 -11.28 1.26
CA ARG A 15 -40.43 -12.26 0.88
C ARG A 15 -40.76 -12.01 -0.58
N SER A 16 -40.37 -12.93 -1.47
CA SER A 16 -40.72 -12.86 -2.90
C SER A 16 -42.22 -13.13 -3.11
N PRO A 17 -42.92 -12.34 -3.94
CA PRO A 17 -44.27 -12.63 -4.41
C PRO A 17 -44.18 -13.42 -5.73
N LEU A 18 -44.10 -14.75 -5.68
CA LEU A 18 -44.13 -15.62 -6.87
C LEU A 18 -45.02 -16.83 -6.59
N HIS A 19 -46.34 -16.67 -6.66
CA HIS A 19 -47.27 -17.79 -6.49
C HIS A 19 -48.48 -17.74 -7.44
N SER A 20 -48.26 -17.31 -8.69
CA SER A 20 -49.17 -17.63 -9.79
C SER A 20 -48.33 -18.26 -10.91
N VAL A 21 -48.68 -19.46 -11.34
CA VAL A 21 -48.08 -20.07 -12.54
C VAL A 21 -48.19 -19.07 -13.69
N ARG A 22 -47.04 -18.65 -14.26
CA ARG A 22 -47.02 -17.69 -15.36
C ARG A 22 -47.92 -18.17 -16.50
N SER A 23 -48.61 -17.24 -17.18
CA SER A 23 -49.55 -17.57 -18.26
C SER A 23 -48.92 -18.18 -19.52
N ASP A 24 -47.57 -18.15 -19.61
CA ASP A 24 -46.78 -18.70 -20.71
C ASP A 24 -46.11 -20.04 -20.38
N PHE A 25 -46.42 -20.66 -19.23
CA PHE A 25 -45.71 -21.83 -18.68
C PHE A 25 -45.62 -22.99 -19.67
N ALA A 26 -46.74 -23.44 -20.23
CA ALA A 26 -46.78 -24.60 -21.12
C ALA A 26 -46.02 -24.37 -22.43
N ARG A 27 -46.07 -23.14 -22.99
CA ARG A 27 -45.35 -22.76 -24.22
C ARG A 27 -43.84 -22.72 -24.00
N PHE A 28 -43.39 -22.23 -22.84
CA PHE A 28 -41.97 -22.24 -22.49
C PHE A 28 -41.43 -23.66 -22.35
N VAL A 29 -42.12 -24.50 -21.58
CA VAL A 29 -41.74 -25.89 -21.34
C VAL A 29 -41.65 -26.65 -22.68
N ALA A 30 -42.65 -26.51 -23.55
CA ALA A 30 -42.65 -27.18 -24.85
C ALA A 30 -41.53 -26.68 -25.80
N ARG A 31 -41.18 -25.38 -25.75
CA ARG A 31 -40.07 -24.83 -26.53
C ARG A 31 -38.71 -25.33 -26.05
N LYS A 32 -38.55 -25.47 -24.73
CA LYS A 32 -37.26 -25.78 -24.10
C LYS A 32 -36.97 -27.28 -24.02
N PHE A 33 -38.01 -28.09 -23.81
CA PHE A 33 -37.90 -29.54 -23.58
C PHE A 33 -38.53 -30.40 -24.69
N GLY A 34 -39.08 -29.78 -25.74
CA GLY A 34 -39.70 -30.47 -26.87
C GLY A 34 -41.21 -30.72 -26.70
N SER A 35 -41.85 -31.24 -27.74
CA SER A 35 -43.32 -31.42 -27.80
C SER A 35 -43.81 -32.79 -27.29
N GLY A 36 -42.98 -33.49 -26.51
CA GLY A 36 -43.28 -34.82 -25.98
C GLY A 36 -44.40 -34.82 -24.93
N PRO A 37 -44.96 -35.99 -24.57
CA PRO A 37 -46.01 -36.06 -23.56
C PRO A 37 -45.44 -35.65 -22.19
N PHE A 38 -46.00 -34.61 -21.58
CA PHE A 38 -45.61 -34.13 -20.25
C PHE A 38 -46.45 -34.77 -19.15
N LEU A 39 -45.81 -35.10 -18.03
CA LEU A 39 -46.49 -35.52 -16.80
C LEU A 39 -46.38 -34.38 -15.79
N VAL A 40 -47.50 -33.77 -15.36
CA VAL A 40 -47.48 -32.61 -14.45
C VAL A 40 -48.24 -32.94 -13.17
N ILE A 41 -47.60 -32.71 -12.03
CA ILE A 41 -48.18 -32.93 -10.69
C ILE A 41 -48.22 -31.58 -9.99
N THR A 42 -49.43 -31.03 -9.81
CA THR A 42 -49.62 -29.66 -9.31
C THR A 42 -50.95 -29.52 -8.55
N PRO A 43 -51.00 -28.74 -7.46
CA PRO A 43 -52.27 -28.43 -6.79
C PRO A 43 -53.19 -27.52 -7.63
N GLU A 44 -52.69 -26.85 -8.66
CA GLU A 44 -53.44 -25.92 -9.53
C GLU A 44 -53.83 -26.57 -10.88
N GLN A 45 -54.45 -27.76 -10.82
CA GLN A 45 -54.73 -28.60 -11.99
C GLN A 45 -55.48 -27.87 -13.12
N GLY A 46 -56.47 -27.04 -12.79
CA GLY A 46 -57.34 -26.38 -13.78
C GLY A 46 -56.63 -25.36 -14.67
N GLU A 47 -55.73 -24.55 -14.10
CA GLU A 47 -55.04 -23.48 -14.84
C GLU A 47 -53.94 -24.05 -15.75
N LEU A 48 -53.16 -25.00 -15.25
CA LEU A 48 -52.09 -25.64 -16.02
C LEU A 48 -52.63 -26.55 -17.12
N ALA A 49 -53.70 -27.31 -16.86
CA ALA A 49 -54.36 -28.11 -17.90
C ALA A 49 -54.89 -27.23 -19.04
N ARG A 50 -55.45 -26.05 -18.72
CA ARG A 50 -55.86 -25.07 -19.74
C ARG A 50 -54.68 -24.59 -20.59
N GLN A 51 -53.57 -24.22 -19.96
CA GLN A 51 -52.39 -23.70 -20.68
C GLN A 51 -51.73 -24.73 -21.61
N PHE A 52 -51.63 -25.99 -21.19
CA PHE A 52 -51.10 -27.06 -22.07
C PHE A 52 -52.04 -27.36 -23.25
N ASN A 53 -53.36 -27.31 -23.03
CA ASN A 53 -54.35 -27.42 -24.11
C ASN A 53 -54.27 -26.23 -25.10
N GLU A 54 -54.17 -24.99 -24.61
CA GLU A 54 -54.01 -23.79 -25.44
C GLU A 54 -52.68 -23.79 -26.22
N ALA A 55 -51.63 -24.39 -25.67
CA ALA A 55 -50.34 -24.55 -26.34
C ALA A 55 -50.31 -25.70 -27.38
N GLY A 56 -51.34 -26.55 -27.42
CA GLY A 56 -51.41 -27.71 -28.33
C GLY A 56 -50.42 -28.82 -27.98
N VAL A 57 -50.04 -28.94 -26.70
CA VAL A 57 -48.99 -29.85 -26.24
C VAL A 57 -49.62 -30.98 -25.41
N PRO A 58 -49.35 -32.26 -25.71
CA PRO A 58 -49.93 -33.36 -24.95
C PRO A 58 -49.37 -33.38 -23.52
N ALA A 59 -50.24 -33.20 -22.52
CA ALA A 59 -49.86 -33.26 -21.11
C ALA A 59 -50.94 -33.93 -20.27
N THR A 60 -50.52 -34.74 -19.30
CA THR A 60 -51.41 -35.32 -18.29
C THR A 60 -51.15 -34.63 -16.95
N VAL A 61 -52.17 -33.93 -16.42
CA VAL A 61 -52.06 -33.11 -15.20
C VAL A 61 -52.82 -33.75 -14.05
N TYR A 62 -52.13 -34.05 -12.97
CA TYR A 62 -52.69 -34.62 -11.74
C TYR A 62 -52.73 -33.57 -10.63
N GLY A 63 -53.86 -33.47 -9.93
CA GLY A 63 -54.11 -32.52 -8.84
C GLY A 63 -53.49 -32.94 -7.51
N SER A 64 -53.23 -34.24 -7.33
CA SER A 64 -52.64 -34.79 -6.12
C SER A 64 -51.89 -36.10 -6.35
N VAL A 65 -51.07 -36.48 -5.36
CA VAL A 65 -50.35 -37.77 -5.35
C VAL A 65 -51.32 -38.97 -5.35
N ALA A 66 -52.45 -38.84 -4.66
CA ALA A 66 -53.47 -39.89 -4.60
C ALA A 66 -54.07 -40.18 -6.00
N GLU A 67 -54.27 -39.14 -6.82
CA GLU A 67 -54.74 -39.27 -8.20
C GLU A 67 -53.70 -39.94 -9.12
N LEU A 68 -52.42 -39.62 -8.96
CA LEU A 68 -51.33 -40.25 -9.70
C LEU A 68 -51.24 -41.76 -9.40
N THR A 69 -51.42 -42.15 -8.13
CA THR A 69 -51.34 -43.55 -7.69
C THR A 69 -52.60 -44.38 -7.95
N SER A 70 -53.77 -43.75 -8.09
CA SER A 70 -55.04 -44.44 -8.37
C SER A 70 -55.31 -44.64 -9.87
N ALA A 71 -54.58 -43.93 -10.73
CA ALA A 71 -54.55 -44.17 -12.17
C ALA A 71 -53.81 -45.48 -12.51
N SER A 72 -54.54 -46.59 -12.53
CA SER A 72 -54.02 -47.93 -12.87
C SER A 72 -53.48 -47.98 -14.32
N PRO A 73 -52.36 -48.68 -14.62
CA PRO A 73 -51.80 -48.81 -15.96
C PRO A 73 -52.57 -49.82 -16.84
N GLN A 74 -53.90 -49.76 -16.83
CA GLN A 74 -54.78 -50.73 -17.50
C GLN A 74 -55.56 -50.20 -18.71
N ASN A 75 -55.22 -49.02 -19.23
CA ASN A 75 -55.62 -48.67 -20.59
C ASN A 75 -54.36 -48.45 -21.43
N GLY A 76 -54.13 -49.36 -22.37
CA GLY A 76 -52.99 -49.31 -23.28
C GLY A 76 -52.86 -47.96 -23.97
N ALA A 77 -51.60 -47.54 -24.13
CA ALA A 77 -51.13 -46.27 -24.70
C ALA A 77 -51.07 -45.07 -23.74
N SER A 78 -50.10 -45.05 -22.83
CA SER A 78 -49.31 -43.83 -22.64
C SER A 78 -47.83 -44.17 -22.82
N SER A 79 -47.20 -43.54 -23.80
CA SER A 79 -45.74 -43.59 -23.93
C SER A 79 -45.14 -42.99 -22.66
N PRO A 80 -43.98 -43.48 -22.17
CA PRO A 80 -43.29 -42.84 -21.04
C PRO A 80 -43.15 -41.34 -21.33
N ALA A 81 -43.49 -40.51 -20.35
CA ALA A 81 -43.38 -39.07 -20.50
C ALA A 81 -41.90 -38.72 -20.69
N ASP A 82 -41.58 -37.82 -21.62
CA ASP A 82 -40.18 -37.42 -21.80
C ASP A 82 -39.71 -36.61 -20.58
N VAL A 83 -40.61 -35.78 -20.03
CA VAL A 83 -40.34 -34.93 -18.88
C VAL A 83 -41.52 -34.96 -17.89
N ALA A 84 -41.21 -35.20 -16.62
CA ALA A 84 -42.15 -35.01 -15.51
C ALA A 84 -41.88 -33.69 -14.80
N ILE A 85 -42.93 -32.96 -14.44
CA ILE A 85 -42.88 -31.71 -13.70
C ILE A 85 -43.60 -31.90 -12.38
N TRP A 86 -42.90 -31.70 -11.27
CA TRP A 86 -43.48 -31.88 -9.95
C TRP A 86 -43.36 -30.59 -9.13
N PHE A 87 -44.53 -30.03 -8.80
CA PHE A 87 -44.68 -28.95 -7.83
C PHE A 87 -44.75 -29.55 -6.43
N TYR A 88 -43.60 -29.65 -5.75
CA TYR A 88 -43.52 -30.36 -4.47
C TYR A 88 -44.05 -29.48 -3.30
N PRO A 89 -44.89 -30.02 -2.40
CA PRO A 89 -45.44 -29.27 -1.29
C PRO A 89 -44.46 -29.17 -0.10
N ALA A 90 -44.84 -28.40 0.93
CA ALA A 90 -44.08 -28.31 2.18
C ALA A 90 -44.09 -29.62 3.00
N ASP A 91 -45.12 -30.46 2.84
CA ASP A 91 -45.30 -31.76 3.51
C ASP A 91 -44.49 -32.87 2.83
N LYS A 92 -43.85 -33.74 3.62
CA LYS A 92 -42.97 -34.84 3.17
C LYS A 92 -43.68 -36.18 3.13
N SER A 93 -44.91 -36.26 3.64
CA SER A 93 -45.63 -37.51 3.94
C SER A 93 -45.77 -38.48 2.74
N CYS A 94 -45.66 -37.98 1.51
CA CYS A 94 -45.85 -38.75 0.29
C CYS A 94 -44.66 -38.71 -0.68
N ASP A 95 -43.52 -38.13 -0.30
CA ASP A 95 -42.40 -37.88 -1.22
C ASP A 95 -41.85 -39.16 -1.84
N GLU A 96 -41.59 -40.20 -1.04
CA GLU A 96 -41.01 -41.48 -1.52
C GLU A 96 -41.86 -42.13 -2.62
N ARG A 97 -43.19 -42.16 -2.42
CA ARG A 97 -44.12 -42.74 -3.41
C ARG A 97 -44.20 -41.94 -4.70
N VAL A 98 -44.16 -40.60 -4.63
CA VAL A 98 -44.16 -39.76 -5.83
C VAL A 98 -42.87 -39.94 -6.61
N ILE A 99 -41.74 -39.98 -5.90
CA ILE A 99 -40.41 -40.11 -6.47
C ILE A 99 -40.28 -41.43 -7.24
N GLU A 100 -40.75 -42.54 -6.67
CA GLU A 100 -40.76 -43.84 -7.36
C GLU A 100 -41.63 -43.83 -8.63
N GLU A 101 -42.86 -43.32 -8.57
CA GLU A 101 -43.75 -43.27 -9.72
C GLU A 101 -43.24 -42.35 -10.83
N VAL A 102 -42.73 -41.17 -10.48
CA VAL A 102 -42.15 -40.21 -11.43
C VAL A 102 -40.88 -40.77 -12.08
N ALA A 103 -40.00 -41.39 -11.28
CA ALA A 103 -38.77 -41.98 -11.80
C ALA A 103 -39.05 -43.14 -12.77
N THR A 104 -40.16 -43.87 -12.59
CA THR A 104 -40.53 -45.01 -13.45
C THR A 104 -41.17 -44.55 -14.77
N ARG A 105 -41.84 -43.40 -14.77
CA ARG A 105 -42.65 -42.91 -15.91
C ARG A 105 -41.99 -41.79 -16.72
N ALA A 106 -40.86 -41.23 -16.28
CA ALA A 106 -40.16 -40.15 -16.98
C ALA A 106 -38.63 -40.29 -17.05
N ARG A 107 -38.04 -39.73 -18.11
CA ARG A 107 -36.57 -39.70 -18.33
C ARG A 107 -35.90 -38.49 -17.69
N GLU A 108 -36.65 -37.40 -17.56
CA GLU A 108 -36.21 -36.17 -16.91
C GLU A 108 -37.27 -35.69 -15.92
N VAL A 109 -36.81 -35.03 -14.85
CA VAL A 109 -37.69 -34.51 -13.81
C VAL A 109 -37.37 -33.05 -13.55
N LEU A 110 -38.38 -32.20 -13.65
CA LEU A 110 -38.33 -30.79 -13.25
C LEU A 110 -38.97 -30.67 -11.86
N LEU A 111 -38.15 -30.35 -10.87
CA LEU A 111 -38.62 -30.03 -9.52
C LEU A 111 -38.91 -28.54 -9.42
N VAL A 112 -40.14 -28.19 -9.07
CA VAL A 112 -40.58 -26.80 -8.90
C VAL A 112 -41.15 -26.63 -7.49
N SER A 113 -40.81 -25.53 -6.83
CA SER A 113 -41.26 -25.31 -5.45
C SER A 113 -42.76 -25.01 -5.39
N GLY A 114 -43.53 -25.86 -4.71
CA GLY A 114 -44.94 -25.62 -4.42
C GLY A 114 -45.16 -24.67 -3.25
N LEU A 115 -46.44 -24.31 -3.02
CA LEU A 115 -46.84 -23.31 -2.03
C LEU A 115 -46.43 -23.74 -0.60
N GLY A 116 -45.66 -22.88 0.07
CA GLY A 116 -45.17 -23.12 1.45
C GLY A 116 -43.91 -23.97 1.58
N ALA A 117 -43.31 -24.45 0.49
CA ALA A 117 -42.11 -25.28 0.55
C ALA A 117 -40.82 -24.47 0.74
N GLU A 118 -40.06 -24.74 1.81
CA GLU A 118 -38.74 -24.13 2.03
C GLU A 118 -37.67 -24.79 1.17
N ILE A 119 -37.25 -24.10 0.10
CA ILE A 119 -36.31 -24.61 -0.92
C ILE A 119 -34.99 -25.09 -0.32
N ALA A 120 -34.41 -24.32 0.59
CA ALA A 120 -33.11 -24.62 1.22
C ALA A 120 -33.10 -25.97 1.95
N ASN A 121 -34.27 -26.42 2.44
CA ASN A 121 -34.43 -27.63 3.22
C ASN A 121 -35.01 -28.79 2.39
N ARG A 122 -35.93 -28.50 1.47
CA ARG A 122 -36.63 -29.52 0.66
C ARG A 122 -35.82 -30.00 -0.52
N ARG A 123 -35.20 -29.08 -1.28
CA ARG A 123 -34.51 -29.41 -2.53
C ARG A 123 -33.35 -30.39 -2.33
N PRO A 124 -32.45 -30.22 -1.34
CA PRO A 124 -31.35 -31.18 -1.14
C PRO A 124 -31.84 -32.60 -0.83
N ALA A 125 -32.94 -32.72 -0.07
CA ALA A 125 -33.52 -34.02 0.30
C ALA A 125 -34.14 -34.73 -0.91
N LEU A 126 -34.87 -34.01 -1.77
CA LEU A 126 -35.46 -34.57 -2.98
C LEU A 126 -34.39 -34.95 -4.01
N VAL A 127 -33.37 -34.12 -4.20
CA VAL A 127 -32.24 -34.42 -5.09
C VAL A 127 -31.52 -35.68 -4.63
N GLU A 128 -31.28 -35.84 -3.33
CA GLU A 128 -30.66 -37.05 -2.78
C GLU A 128 -31.54 -38.29 -2.99
N ALA A 129 -32.86 -38.19 -2.83
CA ALA A 129 -33.77 -39.30 -3.06
C ALA A 129 -33.82 -39.72 -4.55
N PHE A 130 -33.89 -38.77 -5.49
CA PHE A 130 -33.82 -39.06 -6.93
C PHE A 130 -32.44 -39.57 -7.38
N ARG A 131 -31.36 -39.13 -6.70
CA ARG A 131 -30.00 -39.63 -6.95
C ARG A 131 -29.88 -41.13 -6.71
N ARG A 132 -30.55 -41.66 -5.68
CA ARG A 132 -30.61 -43.11 -5.40
C ARG A 132 -31.28 -43.91 -6.52
N LEU A 133 -32.08 -43.26 -7.37
CA LEU A 133 -32.77 -43.85 -8.52
C LEU A 133 -32.09 -43.52 -9.86
N GLY A 134 -30.86 -42.97 -9.83
CA GLY A 134 -30.03 -42.76 -11.03
C GLY A 134 -30.21 -41.42 -11.73
N PHE A 135 -30.80 -40.42 -11.08
CA PHE A 135 -30.94 -39.06 -11.61
C PHE A 135 -29.91 -38.10 -11.00
N VAL A 136 -29.33 -37.22 -11.82
CA VAL A 136 -28.39 -36.19 -11.37
C VAL A 136 -28.88 -34.80 -11.75
N PRO A 137 -28.57 -33.77 -10.94
CA PRO A 137 -28.94 -32.40 -11.25
C PRO A 137 -28.16 -31.84 -12.43
N ASP A 138 -28.87 -31.24 -13.39
CA ASP A 138 -28.31 -30.50 -14.51
C ASP A 138 -28.31 -29.00 -14.18
N TYR A 139 -27.18 -28.53 -13.64
CA TYR A 139 -26.99 -27.12 -13.28
C TYR A 139 -26.65 -26.23 -14.49
N GLN A 140 -26.51 -26.78 -15.69
CA GLN A 140 -26.26 -26.02 -16.92
C GLN A 140 -27.57 -25.69 -17.66
N CYS A 141 -28.67 -26.37 -17.32
CA CYS A 141 -29.99 -26.01 -17.79
C CYS A 141 -30.43 -24.69 -17.13
N ASP A 142 -30.15 -23.59 -17.83
CA ASP A 142 -30.41 -22.21 -17.42
C ASP A 142 -31.91 -21.93 -17.21
N LEU A 143 -32.44 -22.23 -16.02
CA LEU A 143 -33.86 -22.06 -15.67
C LEU A 143 -34.12 -20.82 -14.79
N GLU A 144 -33.06 -20.08 -14.45
CA GLU A 144 -33.11 -18.95 -13.50
C GLU A 144 -33.96 -17.80 -14.02
N ASP A 145 -33.91 -17.53 -15.33
CA ASP A 145 -34.73 -16.51 -16.01
C ASP A 145 -36.24 -16.83 -16.03
N TRP A 146 -36.61 -18.09 -15.78
CA TRP A 146 -37.98 -18.58 -15.92
C TRP A 146 -38.66 -18.85 -14.58
N GLU A 147 -38.06 -19.73 -13.78
CA GLU A 147 -38.50 -20.03 -12.42
C GLU A 147 -37.23 -20.26 -11.58
N PRO A 148 -36.79 -19.25 -10.80
CA PRO A 148 -35.55 -19.31 -10.02
C PRO A 148 -35.51 -20.49 -9.04
N THR A 149 -36.68 -21.08 -8.74
CA THR A 149 -36.83 -22.19 -7.82
C THR A 149 -36.84 -23.56 -8.51
N ALA A 150 -36.79 -23.63 -9.84
CA ALA A 150 -36.82 -24.88 -10.59
C ALA A 150 -35.44 -25.54 -10.68
N LEU A 151 -35.41 -26.87 -10.68
CA LEU A 151 -34.21 -27.67 -10.92
C LEU A 151 -34.53 -28.86 -11.84
N ARG A 152 -33.74 -29.02 -12.90
CA ARG A 152 -33.81 -30.19 -13.79
C ARG A 152 -32.95 -31.32 -13.26
N LEU A 153 -33.50 -32.52 -13.25
CA LEU A 153 -32.81 -33.77 -12.98
C LEU A 153 -32.85 -34.66 -14.23
N VAL A 154 -31.70 -35.19 -14.62
CA VAL A 154 -31.56 -36.03 -15.82
C VAL A 154 -31.03 -37.39 -15.42
N ARG A 155 -31.58 -38.46 -16.00
CA ARG A 155 -31.12 -39.83 -15.75
C ARG A 155 -29.79 -40.09 -16.46
N THR A 156 -28.73 -40.41 -15.71
CA THR A 156 -27.38 -40.63 -16.26
C THR A 156 -27.00 -42.11 -16.30
N THR A 157 -26.26 -42.52 -17.33
CA THR A 157 -25.53 -43.80 -17.37
C THR A 157 -24.20 -43.67 -16.62
N VAL A 158 -23.80 -44.73 -15.92
CA VAL A 158 -22.76 -44.76 -14.87
C VAL A 158 -21.37 -44.24 -15.31
N GLU A 159 -21.07 -44.18 -16.61
CA GLU A 159 -19.74 -43.77 -17.12
C GLU A 159 -19.48 -42.24 -17.14
N GLY A 160 -20.50 -41.39 -17.00
CA GLY A 160 -20.34 -39.92 -17.04
C GLY A 160 -20.11 -39.22 -15.69
N ALA A 161 -20.32 -39.93 -14.57
CA ALA A 161 -20.34 -39.32 -13.24
C ALA A 161 -18.95 -38.97 -12.70
N GLU A 162 -17.90 -39.73 -13.05
CA GLU A 162 -16.53 -39.50 -12.56
C GLU A 162 -15.85 -38.27 -13.20
N ALA A 163 -16.24 -37.89 -14.42
CA ALA A 163 -15.68 -36.74 -15.14
C ALA A 163 -16.23 -35.38 -14.68
N LEU A 164 -17.40 -35.35 -14.03
CA LEU A 164 -18.09 -34.12 -13.60
C LEU A 164 -17.65 -33.63 -12.21
N VAL A 165 -17.12 -34.52 -11.37
CA VAL A 165 -16.70 -34.20 -9.99
C VAL A 165 -15.63 -33.10 -9.95
N PRO A 166 -14.53 -33.15 -10.74
CA PRO A 166 -13.48 -32.13 -10.68
C PRO A 166 -13.94 -30.76 -11.19
N ALA A 167 -14.82 -30.74 -12.19
CA ALA A 167 -15.35 -29.51 -12.78
C ALA A 167 -16.29 -28.77 -11.80
N VAL A 168 -17.14 -29.52 -11.10
CA VAL A 168 -18.05 -29.00 -10.07
C VAL A 168 -17.27 -28.54 -8.84
N GLU A 169 -16.26 -29.29 -8.38
CA GLU A 169 -15.39 -28.87 -7.27
C GLU A 169 -14.61 -27.60 -7.59
N SER A 170 -14.10 -27.46 -8.82
CA SER A 170 -13.41 -26.25 -9.28
C SER A 170 -14.35 -25.05 -9.40
N ALA A 171 -15.58 -25.25 -9.89
CA ALA A 171 -16.62 -24.22 -9.91
C ALA A 171 -17.02 -23.78 -8.49
N PHE A 172 -17.25 -24.73 -7.57
CA PHE A 172 -17.54 -24.45 -6.16
C PHE A 172 -16.38 -23.72 -5.46
N ALA A 173 -15.13 -24.09 -5.76
CA ALA A 173 -13.95 -23.40 -5.23
C ALA A 173 -13.87 -21.94 -5.71
N ARG A 174 -14.17 -21.67 -6.99
CA ARG A 174 -14.23 -20.31 -7.55
C ARG A 174 -15.36 -19.50 -6.93
N LEU A 175 -16.57 -20.05 -6.85
CA LEU A 175 -17.73 -19.35 -6.32
C LEU A 175 -17.57 -19.06 -4.82
N ASN A 176 -17.03 -20.01 -4.05
CA ASN A 176 -16.68 -19.80 -2.65
C ASN A 176 -15.56 -18.76 -2.46
N ARG A 177 -14.61 -18.64 -3.40
CA ARG A 177 -13.61 -17.54 -3.36
C ARG A 177 -14.29 -16.18 -3.61
N HIS A 178 -15.19 -16.10 -4.58
CA HIS A 178 -15.89 -14.85 -4.92
C HIS A 178 -16.83 -14.39 -3.80
N VAL A 179 -17.62 -15.31 -3.22
CA VAL A 179 -18.48 -15.02 -2.06
C VAL A 179 -17.65 -14.60 -0.84
N ARG A 180 -16.49 -15.23 -0.61
CA ARG A 180 -15.56 -14.81 0.46
C ARG A 180 -14.95 -13.43 0.21
N GLY A 181 -14.66 -13.09 -1.04
CA GLY A 181 -14.24 -11.76 -1.47
C GLY A 181 -15.31 -10.71 -1.16
N LEU A 182 -16.54 -10.92 -1.63
CA LEU A 182 -17.68 -10.03 -1.36
C LEU A 182 -17.98 -9.89 0.13
N GLN A 183 -17.90 -10.98 0.91
CA GLN A 183 -18.06 -10.93 2.37
C GLN A 183 -16.93 -10.16 3.07
N ARG A 184 -15.69 -10.20 2.55
CA ARG A 184 -14.58 -9.38 3.06
C ARG A 184 -14.85 -7.91 2.75
N THR A 185 -15.18 -7.57 1.52
CA THR A 185 -15.51 -6.20 1.10
C THR A 185 -16.66 -5.63 1.93
N LEU A 186 -17.74 -6.38 2.10
CA LEU A 186 -18.88 -5.94 2.92
C LEU A 186 -18.47 -5.68 4.38
N ARG A 187 -17.62 -6.52 4.97
CA ARG A 187 -17.14 -6.32 6.35
C ARG A 187 -16.18 -5.15 6.48
N THR A 188 -15.31 -4.93 5.51
CA THR A 188 -14.45 -3.74 5.46
C THR A 188 -15.32 -2.49 5.39
N ARG A 189 -16.33 -2.48 4.50
CA ARG A 189 -17.28 -1.37 4.39
C ARG A 189 -18.09 -1.14 5.66
N VAL A 190 -18.54 -2.19 6.35
CA VAL A 190 -19.22 -2.08 7.65
C VAL A 190 -18.27 -1.55 8.72
N SER A 191 -17.02 -2.02 8.78
CA SER A 191 -16.02 -1.52 9.73
C SER A 191 -15.63 -0.06 9.46
N GLU A 192 -15.55 0.35 8.19
CA GLU A 192 -15.36 1.75 7.78
C GLU A 192 -16.55 2.60 8.19
N LEU A 193 -17.78 2.12 8.00
CA LEU A 193 -19.00 2.80 8.44
C LEU A 193 -19.03 2.96 9.97
N GLU A 194 -18.72 1.90 10.71
CA GLU A 194 -18.66 1.94 12.18
C GLU A 194 -17.53 2.85 12.69
N ALA A 195 -16.40 2.90 11.97
CA ALA A 195 -15.31 3.84 12.28
C ALA A 195 -15.73 5.29 11.99
N ALA A 196 -16.45 5.53 10.89
CA ALA A 196 -17.03 6.82 10.55
C ALA A 196 -18.09 7.25 11.58
N ASP A 197 -18.97 6.35 12.02
CA ASP A 197 -19.98 6.62 13.06
C ASP A 197 -19.32 6.94 14.41
N ARG A 198 -18.27 6.21 14.80
CA ARG A 198 -17.46 6.56 15.99
C ARG A 198 -16.78 7.92 15.84
N HIS A 199 -16.32 8.26 14.64
CA HIS A 199 -15.73 9.56 14.36
C HIS A 199 -16.76 10.69 14.43
N ILE A 200 -17.95 10.49 13.86
CA ILE A 200 -19.09 11.40 13.92
C ILE A 200 -19.51 11.61 15.38
N ALA A 201 -19.67 10.55 16.17
CA ALA A 201 -19.99 10.66 17.60
C ALA A 201 -18.92 11.46 18.38
N LYS A 202 -17.64 11.27 18.07
CA LYS A 202 -16.54 12.03 18.68
C LYS A 202 -16.55 13.51 18.25
N LEU A 203 -16.95 13.80 17.02
CA LEU A 203 -17.15 15.16 16.52
C LEU A 203 -18.38 15.83 17.16
N GLU A 204 -19.47 15.10 17.37
CA GLU A 204 -20.66 15.58 18.07
C GLU A 204 -20.36 15.90 19.55
N GLU A 205 -19.57 15.07 20.23
CA GLU A 205 -19.10 15.33 21.60
C GLU A 205 -18.21 16.59 21.65
N LYS A 206 -17.28 16.73 20.69
CA LYS A 206 -16.46 17.94 20.56
C LYS A 206 -17.31 19.17 20.26
N LEU A 207 -18.33 19.05 19.42
CA LEU A 207 -19.27 20.12 19.10
C LEU A 207 -20.09 20.55 20.32
N LEU A 208 -20.49 19.59 21.17
CA LEU A 208 -21.19 19.87 22.43
C LEU A 208 -20.27 20.63 23.40
N LYS A 209 -19.03 20.17 23.59
CA LYS A 209 -18.00 20.86 24.38
C LYS A 209 -17.71 22.27 23.84
N LEU A 210 -17.68 22.45 22.53
CA LEU A 210 -17.52 23.76 21.89
C LEU A 210 -18.71 24.69 22.12
N LYS A 211 -19.95 24.15 22.09
CA LYS A 211 -21.16 24.91 22.41
C LYS A 211 -21.20 25.33 23.88
N GLU A 212 -20.75 24.46 24.80
CA GLU A 212 -20.58 24.77 26.23
C GLU A 212 -19.50 25.82 26.46
N ALA A 213 -18.31 25.64 25.91
CA ALA A 213 -17.22 26.62 25.97
C ALA A 213 -17.64 27.98 25.37
N LYS A 214 -18.44 27.99 24.29
CA LYS A 214 -18.99 29.23 23.70
C LYS A 214 -20.01 29.91 24.63
N ARG A 215 -20.81 29.14 25.38
CA ARG A 215 -21.72 29.68 26.41
C ARG A 215 -20.93 30.27 27.58
N GLU A 216 -19.94 29.55 28.10
CA GLU A 216 -19.05 30.04 29.15
C GLU A 216 -18.29 31.30 28.72
N LEU A 217 -17.75 31.33 27.51
CA LEU A 217 -17.07 32.51 26.96
C LEU A 217 -18.02 33.71 26.86
N LYS A 218 -19.29 33.49 26.49
CA LYS A 218 -20.31 34.55 26.45
C LYS A 218 -20.62 35.07 27.85
N GLN A 219 -20.71 34.18 28.83
CA GLN A 219 -20.96 34.51 30.24
C GLN A 219 -19.77 35.27 30.85
N LEU A 220 -18.55 34.80 30.64
CA LEU A 220 -17.30 35.48 31.03
C LEU A 220 -17.12 36.84 30.34
N LYS A 221 -17.55 36.98 29.07
CA LYS A 221 -17.55 38.29 28.39
C LYS A 221 -18.56 39.25 29.02
N GLN A 222 -19.74 38.77 29.41
CA GLN A 222 -20.75 39.57 30.11
C GLN A 222 -20.27 39.97 31.51
N GLU A 223 -19.66 39.05 32.27
CA GLU A 223 -19.04 39.34 33.57
C GLU A 223 -17.87 40.30 33.46
N LYS A 224 -16.98 40.13 32.48
CA LYS A 224 -15.88 41.06 32.19
C LYS A 224 -16.40 42.45 31.81
N GLN A 225 -17.53 42.53 31.12
CA GLN A 225 -18.17 43.81 30.76
C GLN A 225 -18.87 44.46 31.96
N ALA A 226 -19.43 43.67 32.87
CA ALA A 226 -19.97 44.13 34.15
C ALA A 226 -18.86 44.65 35.08
N LEU A 227 -17.77 43.91 35.24
CA LEU A 227 -16.56 44.30 35.99
C LEU A 227 -15.82 45.49 35.37
N ARG A 228 -15.95 45.71 34.05
CA ARG A 228 -15.45 46.92 33.39
C ARG A 228 -16.23 48.18 33.75
N LYS A 229 -17.49 48.02 34.16
CA LYS A 229 -18.39 49.12 34.56
C LYS A 229 -18.48 49.30 36.08
N SER A 230 -17.81 48.46 36.87
CA SER A 230 -17.94 48.44 38.31
C SER A 230 -17.02 49.45 39.03
N PRO A 231 -17.37 49.90 40.25
CA PRO A 231 -16.59 50.88 41.01
C PRO A 231 -15.17 50.40 41.37
N GLU A 232 -14.97 49.09 41.50
CA GLU A 232 -13.69 48.50 41.93
C GLU A 232 -12.57 48.73 40.90
N ARG A 233 -12.90 48.82 39.60
CA ARG A 233 -11.92 49.13 38.55
C ARG A 233 -11.43 50.58 38.60
N LYS A 234 -12.28 51.52 39.02
CA LYS A 234 -11.89 52.93 39.22
C LYS A 234 -10.92 53.06 40.39
N ILE A 235 -11.13 52.29 41.45
CA ILE A 235 -10.22 52.23 42.61
C ILE A 235 -8.88 51.60 42.20
N GLY A 236 -8.90 50.50 41.43
CA GLY A 236 -7.69 49.84 40.95
C GLY A 236 -6.81 50.70 40.02
N GLN A 237 -7.41 51.60 39.22
CA GLN A 237 -6.64 52.51 38.36
C GLN A 237 -5.93 53.62 39.14
N VAL A 238 -6.46 54.06 40.28
CA VAL A 238 -5.85 55.08 41.14
C VAL A 238 -4.69 54.49 41.95
N VAL A 239 -4.83 53.24 42.42
CA VAL A 239 -3.80 52.56 43.22
C VAL A 239 -2.59 52.12 42.39
N LEU A 240 -2.77 51.84 41.09
CA LEU A 240 -1.71 51.35 40.20
C LEU A 240 -0.99 52.45 39.39
N ALA A 241 -1.40 53.72 39.54
CA ALA A 241 -0.78 54.86 38.88
C ALA A 241 0.72 55.08 39.21
N PRO A 242 1.24 54.80 40.43
CA PRO A 242 2.66 55.03 40.75
C PRO A 242 3.64 54.03 40.11
N TYR A 243 3.16 52.91 39.56
CA TYR A 243 4.02 51.80 39.08
C TYR A 243 4.27 51.81 37.56
N ARG A 244 3.98 52.93 36.88
CA ARG A 244 4.22 53.06 35.44
C ARG A 244 5.50 53.87 35.16
N LEU A 245 6.58 53.11 34.94
CA LEU A 245 7.85 53.38 34.23
C LEU A 245 9.07 53.82 35.08
N PRO A 246 10.30 53.31 34.78
CA PRO A 246 10.85 53.10 33.43
C PRO A 246 11.20 51.66 33.00
N GLN A 247 10.88 51.39 31.73
CA GLN A 247 10.93 50.14 30.94
C GLN A 247 12.31 49.51 30.68
N LYS A 248 13.42 50.01 31.26
CA LYS A 248 14.75 49.43 31.00
C LYS A 248 15.14 48.31 31.97
N LEU A 249 14.61 48.29 33.20
CA LEU A 249 14.95 47.26 34.19
C LEU A 249 14.22 45.92 33.95
N VAL A 250 13.04 45.97 33.31
CA VAL A 250 12.20 44.79 33.06
C VAL A 250 12.73 43.91 31.92
N ARG A 251 13.56 44.44 31.00
CA ARG A 251 14.18 43.64 29.94
C ARG A 251 15.31 42.76 30.46
N GLU A 252 16.08 43.23 31.44
CA GLU A 252 17.24 42.50 31.95
C GLU A 252 16.84 41.36 32.91
N VAL A 253 15.74 41.53 33.65
CA VAL A 253 15.23 40.48 34.55
C VAL A 253 14.46 39.39 33.78
N ARG A 254 13.86 39.71 32.62
CA ARG A 254 13.11 38.74 31.80
C ARG A 254 13.97 37.68 31.11
N LYS A 255 15.29 37.89 31.02
CA LYS A 255 16.23 36.88 30.50
C LYS A 255 16.61 35.81 31.54
N ARG A 256 16.28 35.98 32.82
CA ARG A 256 16.75 35.11 33.92
C ARG A 256 15.69 34.26 34.62
N PHE A 257 14.43 34.25 34.17
CA PHE A 257 13.41 33.32 34.70
C PHE A 257 12.62 32.64 33.57
N PRO A 258 12.50 31.30 33.57
CA PRO A 258 11.68 30.57 32.60
C PRO A 258 10.20 30.92 32.78
N LYS A 259 9.47 31.09 31.68
CA LYS A 259 8.01 31.29 31.69
C LYS A 259 7.30 30.02 32.22
N THR A 260 6.90 30.02 33.48
CA THR A 260 5.88 29.12 34.01
C THR A 260 4.49 29.71 33.75
N GLY A 261 3.64 28.94 33.06
CA GLY A 261 2.26 29.36 32.77
C GLY A 261 1.85 29.24 31.30
N GLN A 262 2.26 28.18 30.61
CA GLN A 262 1.40 27.56 29.61
C GLN A 262 0.94 26.25 30.22
N SER A 263 -0.38 26.08 30.35
CA SER A 263 -1.00 24.80 30.67
C SER A 263 -0.45 23.73 29.72
N ASP A 264 0.03 22.62 30.29
CA ASP A 264 0.37 21.39 29.59
C ASP A 264 -0.81 20.90 28.73
N ARG A 265 -0.97 21.46 27.53
CA ARG A 265 -1.46 20.67 26.40
C ARG A 265 -0.32 19.73 26.10
N ALA A 266 -0.49 18.46 26.45
CA ALA A 266 0.43 17.39 26.10
C ALA A 266 0.93 17.63 24.67
N ARG A 267 2.21 18.00 24.53
CA ARG A 267 2.86 18.07 23.22
C ARG A 267 2.74 16.68 22.63
N SER A 268 1.97 16.56 21.54
CA SER A 268 2.02 15.35 20.73
C SER A 268 3.49 15.11 20.33
N PRO A 269 3.96 13.85 20.30
CA PRO A 269 5.29 13.54 19.80
C PRO A 269 5.47 14.16 18.41
N ALA A 270 6.67 14.70 18.14
CA ALA A 270 7.01 15.18 16.82
C ALA A 270 6.81 14.05 15.81
N THR A 271 6.30 14.37 14.62
CA THR A 271 6.23 13.38 13.55
C THR A 271 7.64 13.10 13.01
N GLU A 272 7.82 11.94 12.36
CA GLU A 272 9.09 11.58 11.70
C GLU A 272 9.59 12.70 10.77
N TYR A 273 8.67 13.30 10.01
CA TYR A 273 8.98 14.43 9.15
C TYR A 273 9.43 15.67 9.93
N GLN A 274 8.80 16.02 11.05
CA GLN A 274 9.20 17.18 11.84
C GLN A 274 10.62 17.00 12.41
N GLU A 275 10.97 15.80 12.86
CA GLU A 275 12.33 15.50 13.32
C GLU A 275 13.34 15.55 12.19
N TRP A 276 12.99 15.04 11.02
CA TRP A 276 13.81 15.16 9.82
C TRP A 276 14.02 16.62 9.43
N PHE A 277 12.95 17.40 9.32
CA PHE A 277 13.00 18.79 8.87
C PHE A 277 13.85 19.64 9.82
N GLU A 278 13.67 19.50 11.14
CA GLU A 278 14.49 20.22 12.12
C GLU A 278 15.99 19.86 12.07
N LYS A 279 16.36 18.67 11.56
CA LYS A 279 17.76 18.29 11.33
C LYS A 279 18.33 18.88 10.03
N HIS A 280 17.50 19.11 9.02
CA HIS A 280 17.92 19.50 7.66
C HIS A 280 17.77 21.01 7.37
N ARG A 281 16.92 21.70 8.13
CA ARG A 281 16.76 23.16 8.02
C ARG A 281 17.95 23.90 8.63
N VAL A 282 18.19 25.12 8.16
CA VAL A 282 19.23 26.00 8.68
C VAL A 282 18.92 26.42 10.12
N LYS A 283 19.92 26.32 10.99
CA LYS A 283 19.81 26.74 12.39
C LYS A 283 20.10 28.22 12.55
N SER A 284 19.54 28.83 13.60
CA SER A 284 19.67 30.27 13.84
C SER A 284 21.12 30.75 14.02
N ASP A 285 22.03 29.89 14.46
CA ASP A 285 23.46 30.17 14.61
C ASP A 285 24.24 30.11 13.29
N GLU A 286 23.68 29.48 12.24
CA GLU A 286 24.27 29.38 10.90
C GLU A 286 23.91 30.58 10.01
N ILE A 287 22.78 31.26 10.30
CA ILE A 287 22.27 32.42 9.55
C ILE A 287 23.34 33.49 9.27
N PRO A 288 24.16 33.96 10.26
CA PRO A 288 25.17 34.99 9.98
C PRO A 288 26.26 34.54 9.00
N ALA A 289 26.58 33.24 8.96
CA ALA A 289 27.56 32.70 8.04
C ALA A 289 27.01 32.71 6.59
N LEU A 290 25.74 32.31 6.42
CA LEU A 290 25.06 32.35 5.12
C LEU A 290 24.92 33.78 4.59
N GLN A 291 24.59 34.74 5.46
CA GLN A 291 24.56 36.17 5.10
C GLN A 291 25.95 36.64 4.61
N ALA A 292 27.01 36.31 5.35
CA ALA A 292 28.37 36.65 4.97
C ALA A 292 28.82 35.97 3.65
N GLU A 293 28.29 34.78 3.35
CA GLU A 293 28.52 34.08 2.09
C GLU A 293 27.74 34.71 0.93
N ALA A 294 26.46 35.03 1.12
CA ALA A 294 25.60 35.69 0.13
C ALA A 294 26.23 36.97 -0.42
N THR A 295 26.83 37.79 0.47
CA THR A 295 27.50 39.03 0.06
C THR A 295 28.70 38.83 -0.87
N LYS A 296 29.26 37.61 -0.91
CA LYS A 296 30.41 37.23 -1.74
C LYS A 296 30.02 36.54 -3.04
N PHE A 297 28.73 36.28 -3.29
CA PHE A 297 28.31 35.68 -4.55
C PHE A 297 28.72 36.55 -5.74
N ALA A 298 29.21 35.91 -6.80
CA ALA A 298 29.59 36.60 -8.03
C ALA A 298 28.36 37.09 -8.82
N TYR A 299 27.24 36.39 -8.72
CA TYR A 299 25.94 36.82 -9.20
C TYR A 299 25.09 37.25 -8.02
N GLN A 300 24.49 38.43 -8.10
CA GLN A 300 23.65 38.92 -7.02
C GLN A 300 22.43 39.64 -7.61
N PRO A 301 21.54 38.91 -8.30
CA PRO A 301 20.35 39.49 -8.91
C PRO A 301 19.37 39.98 -7.84
N VAL A 302 18.58 40.99 -8.17
CA VAL A 302 17.43 41.37 -7.35
C VAL A 302 16.29 40.40 -7.63
N ILE A 303 15.66 39.89 -6.57
CA ILE A 303 14.46 39.03 -6.64
C ILE A 303 13.24 39.84 -6.22
N SER A 304 12.27 39.99 -7.13
CA SER A 304 10.96 40.59 -6.82
C SER A 304 10.00 39.52 -6.33
N ILE A 305 9.52 39.64 -5.09
CA ILE A 305 8.52 38.75 -4.53
C ILE A 305 7.16 39.43 -4.68
N VAL A 306 6.27 38.85 -5.49
CA VAL A 306 4.92 39.38 -5.72
C VAL A 306 3.92 38.60 -4.87
N THR A 307 3.12 39.33 -4.10
CA THR A 307 2.12 38.78 -3.18
C THR A 307 0.81 39.56 -3.31
N PRO A 308 -0.19 39.02 -4.05
CA PRO A 308 -1.53 39.58 -4.06
C PRO A 308 -2.21 39.36 -2.70
N VAL A 309 -2.94 40.36 -2.21
CA VAL A 309 -3.56 40.38 -0.88
C VAL A 309 -5.05 40.67 -1.01
N PHE A 310 -5.89 39.83 -0.39
CA PHE A 310 -7.34 40.08 -0.33
C PHE A 310 -7.94 39.60 0.99
N ASN A 311 -8.32 40.54 1.87
CA ASN A 311 -8.96 40.26 3.17
C ASN A 311 -8.24 39.19 4.01
N THR A 312 -6.91 39.17 3.94
CA THR A 312 -6.06 38.23 4.66
C THR A 312 -6.09 38.50 6.16
N PRO A 313 -6.18 37.48 7.02
CA PRO A 313 -6.00 37.66 8.45
C PRO A 313 -4.66 38.33 8.76
N VAL A 314 -4.70 39.47 9.45
CA VAL A 314 -3.52 40.31 9.75
C VAL A 314 -2.34 39.53 10.32
N ALA A 315 -2.60 38.54 11.19
CA ALA A 315 -1.55 37.72 11.76
C ALA A 315 -0.78 36.90 10.70
N TRP A 316 -1.47 36.35 9.72
CA TRP A 316 -0.84 35.55 8.65
C TRP A 316 -0.08 36.43 7.67
N LEU A 317 -0.64 37.60 7.33
CA LEU A 317 0.07 38.58 6.50
C LEU A 317 1.37 39.04 7.17
N ILE A 318 1.34 39.30 8.49
CA ILE A 318 2.54 39.64 9.25
C ILE A 318 3.54 38.47 9.22
N GLU A 319 3.12 37.23 9.47
CA GLU A 319 4.01 36.05 9.40
C GLU A 319 4.67 35.89 8.01
N CYS A 320 3.91 36.08 6.94
CA CYS A 320 4.39 36.08 5.56
C CYS A 320 5.48 37.16 5.35
N VAL A 321 5.19 38.42 5.72
CA VAL A 321 6.15 39.54 5.59
C VAL A 321 7.40 39.34 6.45
N GLU A 322 7.27 38.86 7.68
CA GLU A 322 8.43 38.56 8.54
C GLU A 322 9.32 37.48 7.90
N SER A 323 8.75 36.50 7.22
CA SER A 323 9.52 35.44 6.55
C SER A 323 10.39 35.96 5.40
N VAL A 324 9.91 37.00 4.70
CA VAL A 324 10.68 37.70 3.66
C VAL A 324 11.73 38.61 4.28
N LEU A 325 11.40 39.33 5.35
CA LEU A 325 12.35 40.17 6.09
C LEU A 325 13.50 39.35 6.70
N ALA A 326 13.23 38.09 7.07
CA ALA A 326 14.21 37.18 7.66
C ALA A 326 15.19 36.54 6.65
N GLN A 327 15.04 36.81 5.34
CA GLN A 327 15.88 36.20 4.31
C GLN A 327 17.36 36.54 4.49
N THR A 328 18.20 35.51 4.41
CA THR A 328 19.67 35.59 4.50
C THR A 328 20.30 36.27 3.27
N TYR A 329 19.65 36.17 2.11
CA TYR A 329 20.02 36.94 0.92
C TYR A 329 19.26 38.27 0.93
N GLU A 330 19.96 39.41 0.91
CA GLU A 330 19.35 40.73 1.20
C GLU A 330 18.82 41.49 -0.03
N LYS A 331 19.15 41.06 -1.25
CA LYS A 331 18.75 41.75 -2.50
C LYS A 331 17.41 41.25 -3.02
N TRP A 332 16.37 41.67 -2.35
CA TRP A 332 14.99 41.41 -2.75
C TRP A 332 14.16 42.68 -2.63
N GLU A 333 13.00 42.67 -3.28
CA GLU A 333 11.89 43.59 -3.03
C GLU A 333 10.61 42.76 -2.83
N LEU A 334 9.73 43.23 -1.94
CA LEU A 334 8.44 42.58 -1.66
C LEU A 334 7.32 43.51 -2.13
N ILE A 335 6.51 43.03 -3.05
CA ILE A 335 5.43 43.79 -3.68
C ILE A 335 4.10 43.22 -3.20
N LEU A 336 3.46 43.94 -2.29
CA LEU A 336 2.14 43.63 -1.76
C LEU A 336 1.10 44.37 -2.58
N VAL A 337 0.21 43.64 -3.27
CA VAL A 337 -0.86 44.26 -4.09
C VAL A 337 -2.21 43.98 -3.43
N ASP A 338 -2.85 45.01 -2.89
CA ASP A 338 -4.20 44.91 -2.32
C ASP A 338 -5.28 44.88 -3.41
N ASP A 339 -5.92 43.72 -3.63
CA ASP A 339 -7.01 43.49 -4.59
C ASP A 339 -8.37 43.97 -4.04
N ASP A 340 -8.42 45.24 -3.63
CA ASP A 340 -9.60 45.90 -3.05
C ASP A 340 -10.16 45.22 -1.78
N SER A 341 -9.31 45.08 -0.76
CA SER A 341 -9.76 44.55 0.53
C SER A 341 -10.67 45.51 1.29
N THR A 342 -11.56 44.93 2.09
CA THR A 342 -12.59 45.67 2.84
C THR A 342 -12.40 45.65 4.35
N ASP A 343 -11.51 44.80 4.88
CA ASP A 343 -11.19 44.76 6.31
C ASP A 343 -10.32 45.97 6.73
N PRO A 344 -10.83 46.89 7.58
CA PRO A 344 -10.07 48.05 8.03
C PRO A 344 -8.80 47.71 8.80
N ALA A 345 -8.79 46.58 9.54
CA ALA A 345 -7.59 46.17 10.29
C ALA A 345 -6.46 45.72 9.36
N MET A 346 -6.83 45.08 8.25
CA MET A 346 -5.89 44.65 7.22
C MET A 346 -5.34 45.85 6.44
N LEU A 347 -6.20 46.80 6.04
CA LEU A 347 -5.77 48.02 5.35
C LEU A 347 -4.80 48.86 6.21
N GLU A 348 -5.04 48.95 7.52
CA GLU A 348 -4.11 49.62 8.43
C GLU A 348 -2.78 48.84 8.56
N ALA A 349 -2.85 47.51 8.65
CA ALA A 349 -1.65 46.68 8.70
C ALA A 349 -0.77 46.83 7.44
N LEU A 350 -1.36 46.89 6.24
CA LEU A 350 -0.61 47.13 4.99
C LEU A 350 0.14 48.46 5.01
N ARG A 351 -0.50 49.53 5.49
CA ARG A 351 0.16 50.84 5.63
C ARG A 351 1.32 50.77 6.62
N GLU A 352 1.11 50.15 7.78
CA GLU A 352 2.18 49.98 8.76
C GLU A 352 3.35 49.18 8.17
N ILE A 353 3.06 48.06 7.50
CA ILE A 353 4.03 47.19 6.83
C ILE A 353 4.88 47.97 5.82
N GLY A 354 4.25 48.76 4.93
CA GLY A 354 4.95 49.55 3.92
C GLY A 354 5.94 50.59 4.49
N THR A 355 5.82 50.95 5.77
CA THR A 355 6.76 51.87 6.43
C THR A 355 7.94 51.19 7.12
N ARG A 356 7.95 49.85 7.20
CA ARG A 356 8.93 49.09 8.00
C ARG A 356 10.28 48.92 7.31
N ASP A 357 10.29 48.74 6.00
CA ASP A 357 11.49 48.50 5.21
C ASP A 357 11.29 49.10 3.81
N PRO A 358 12.25 49.87 3.27
CA PRO A 358 12.12 50.51 1.96
C PRO A 358 12.05 49.53 0.78
N ARG A 359 12.38 48.25 0.99
CA ARG A 359 12.24 47.18 -0.03
C ARG A 359 10.81 46.66 -0.12
N ILE A 360 9.91 47.06 0.78
CA ILE A 360 8.49 46.69 0.74
C ILE A 360 7.72 47.76 -0.01
N ILE A 361 7.10 47.36 -1.11
CA ILE A 361 6.25 48.19 -1.96
C ILE A 361 4.81 47.73 -1.74
N VAL A 362 3.93 48.68 -1.44
CA VAL A 362 2.50 48.41 -1.23
C VAL A 362 1.71 49.15 -2.29
N GLU A 363 1.09 48.38 -3.17
CA GLU A 363 0.19 48.87 -4.20
C GLU A 363 -1.26 48.55 -3.84
N LYS A 364 -2.19 49.32 -4.41
CA LYS A 364 -3.61 49.10 -4.21
C LYS A 364 -4.34 49.18 -5.55
N ASP A 365 -5.17 48.19 -5.82
CA ASP A 365 -6.10 48.21 -6.94
C ASP A 365 -7.34 49.05 -6.62
N GLU A 366 -7.84 49.78 -7.62
CA GLU A 366 -9.03 50.64 -7.49
C GLU A 366 -10.33 49.81 -7.42
N GLU A 367 -10.35 48.67 -8.10
CA GLU A 367 -11.47 47.75 -8.16
C GLU A 367 -10.94 46.31 -8.09
N ARG A 368 -11.75 45.42 -7.51
CA ARG A 368 -11.40 44.01 -7.40
C ARG A 368 -11.30 43.33 -8.77
N GLY A 369 -10.07 43.01 -9.18
CA GLY A 369 -9.74 42.38 -10.45
C GLY A 369 -9.50 40.86 -10.36
N GLY A 370 -9.29 40.33 -9.16
CA GLY A 370 -8.97 38.93 -8.92
C GLY A 370 -7.46 38.65 -8.94
N ILE A 371 -7.09 37.41 -8.58
CA ILE A 371 -5.70 37.05 -8.29
C ILE A 371 -4.76 37.29 -9.47
N SER A 372 -5.16 36.94 -10.70
CA SER A 372 -4.32 37.17 -11.88
C SER A 372 -4.11 38.66 -12.17
N ALA A 373 -5.13 39.50 -11.95
CA ALA A 373 -5.03 40.93 -12.20
C ALA A 373 -4.11 41.61 -11.18
N ALA A 374 -4.30 41.32 -9.89
CA ALA A 374 -3.45 41.83 -8.82
C ALA A 374 -1.99 41.37 -8.97
N THR A 375 -1.75 40.09 -9.30
CA THR A 375 -0.39 39.60 -9.56
C THR A 375 0.23 40.29 -10.78
N ASN A 376 -0.53 40.54 -11.85
CA ASN A 376 -0.03 41.28 -13.01
C ASN A 376 0.31 42.75 -12.71
N HIS A 377 -0.45 43.41 -11.83
CA HIS A 377 -0.08 44.73 -11.34
C HIS A 377 1.26 44.67 -10.60
N GLY A 378 1.44 43.68 -9.72
CA GLY A 378 2.72 43.45 -9.05
C GLY A 378 3.87 43.19 -10.04
N LEU A 379 3.64 42.41 -11.10
CA LEU A 379 4.62 42.19 -12.18
C LEU A 379 4.98 43.47 -12.95
N ALA A 380 4.06 44.42 -13.08
CA ALA A 380 4.32 45.69 -13.75
C ALA A 380 5.24 46.62 -12.92
N VAL A 381 5.20 46.48 -11.60
CA VAL A 381 6.03 47.23 -10.65
C VAL A 381 7.37 46.54 -10.37
N ALA A 382 7.44 45.22 -10.56
CA ALA A 382 8.63 44.42 -10.33
C ALA A 382 9.86 44.88 -11.13
N SER A 383 10.95 45.15 -10.42
CA SER A 383 12.24 45.61 -10.95
C SER A 383 13.33 44.54 -10.98
N GLY A 384 13.12 43.42 -10.30
CA GLY A 384 14.05 42.31 -10.19
C GLY A 384 14.32 41.60 -11.50
N GLU A 385 15.48 40.96 -11.59
CA GLU A 385 15.83 40.07 -12.72
C GLU A 385 15.04 38.75 -12.65
N TRP A 386 14.68 38.36 -11.43
CA TRP A 386 13.87 37.20 -11.11
C TRP A 386 12.62 37.63 -10.36
N VAL A 387 11.51 36.95 -10.64
CA VAL A 387 10.25 37.11 -9.91
C VAL A 387 9.90 35.81 -9.20
N GLY A 388 9.54 35.90 -7.93
CA GLY A 388 8.94 34.83 -7.15
C GLY A 388 7.50 35.16 -6.74
N PHE A 389 6.67 34.11 -6.60
CA PHE A 389 5.27 34.25 -6.19
C PHE A 389 5.07 33.67 -4.80
N LEU A 390 4.61 34.50 -3.86
CA LEU A 390 4.38 34.11 -2.47
C LEU A 390 2.93 34.43 -2.10
N ASP A 391 2.19 33.41 -1.66
CA ASP A 391 0.83 33.60 -1.15
C ASP A 391 0.84 34.40 0.15
N HIS A 392 -0.14 35.29 0.31
CA HIS A 392 -0.21 36.25 1.40
C HIS A 392 -0.33 35.64 2.82
N ASP A 393 -0.61 34.34 2.91
CA ASP A 393 -0.74 33.58 4.15
C ASP A 393 0.34 32.50 4.31
N ASP A 394 1.27 32.35 3.37
CA ASP A 394 2.33 31.34 3.42
C ASP A 394 3.67 31.92 3.91
N VAL A 395 4.65 31.05 4.14
CA VAL A 395 5.92 31.39 4.80
C VAL A 395 7.09 30.76 4.06
N LEU A 396 8.17 31.53 3.88
CA LEU A 396 9.46 31.05 3.36
C LEU A 396 10.42 30.65 4.50
N GLU A 397 11.28 29.66 4.25
CA GLU A 397 12.43 29.44 5.13
C GLU A 397 13.44 30.60 5.04
N PRO A 398 14.16 30.97 6.13
CA PRO A 398 15.09 32.11 6.15
C PRO A 398 16.26 32.02 5.14
N ASP A 399 16.58 30.83 4.66
CA ASP A 399 17.62 30.53 3.67
C ASP A 399 17.07 30.27 2.26
N ALA A 400 15.77 30.47 2.02
CA ALA A 400 15.15 30.22 0.73
C ALA A 400 15.84 30.97 -0.42
N LEU A 401 15.87 32.31 -0.37
CA LEU A 401 16.48 33.12 -1.43
C LEU A 401 17.99 32.88 -1.56
N PHE A 402 18.67 32.57 -0.44
CA PHE A 402 20.09 32.18 -0.48
C PHE A 402 20.30 30.94 -1.34
N HIS A 403 19.49 29.91 -1.16
CA HIS A 403 19.62 28.67 -1.92
C HIS A 403 19.33 28.86 -3.41
N PHE A 404 18.33 29.66 -3.77
CA PHE A 404 18.07 30.02 -5.17
C PHE A 404 19.27 30.74 -5.81
N VAL A 405 19.85 31.74 -5.15
CA VAL A 405 20.98 32.48 -5.71
C VAL A 405 22.27 31.64 -5.69
N SER A 406 22.47 30.84 -4.65
CA SER A 406 23.58 29.88 -4.57
C SER A 406 23.55 28.89 -5.74
N TRP A 407 22.36 28.37 -6.09
CA TRP A 407 22.17 27.52 -7.25
C TRP A 407 22.53 28.24 -8.57
N LEU A 408 22.08 29.48 -8.72
CA LEU A 408 22.36 30.35 -9.87
C LEU A 408 23.84 30.73 -10.03
N GLN A 409 24.69 30.47 -9.05
CA GLN A 409 26.13 30.66 -9.20
C GLN A 409 26.71 29.76 -10.30
N ASN A 410 26.17 28.54 -10.43
CA ASN A 410 26.62 27.54 -11.41
C ASN A 410 25.61 27.28 -12.54
N HIS A 411 24.34 27.66 -12.36
CA HIS A 411 23.26 27.43 -13.34
C HIS A 411 22.68 28.76 -13.85
N ARG A 412 23.56 29.60 -14.42
CA ARG A 412 23.21 30.96 -14.83
C ARG A 412 22.24 31.04 -16.01
N ASP A 413 21.99 29.94 -16.69
CA ASP A 413 21.13 29.81 -17.85
C ASP A 413 19.72 29.33 -17.51
N ALA A 414 19.46 28.90 -16.28
CA ALA A 414 18.11 28.52 -15.81
C ALA A 414 17.09 29.62 -16.11
N ASP A 415 15.85 29.28 -16.47
CA ASP A 415 14.77 30.24 -16.75
C ASP A 415 13.63 30.16 -15.73
N LEU A 416 13.46 28.98 -15.11
CA LEU A 416 12.55 28.71 -14.01
C LEU A 416 13.24 27.82 -12.98
N ILE A 417 13.08 28.13 -11.70
CA ILE A 417 13.61 27.32 -10.59
C ILE A 417 12.49 27.10 -9.57
N TYR A 418 12.31 25.86 -9.12
CA TYR A 418 11.35 25.51 -8.07
C TYR A 418 12.01 24.71 -6.93
N SER A 419 11.39 24.72 -5.76
CA SER A 419 11.85 23.99 -4.58
C SER A 419 10.83 22.96 -4.09
N ASP A 420 11.24 22.08 -3.17
CA ASP A 420 10.31 21.29 -2.38
C ASP A 420 9.48 22.19 -1.45
N GLU A 421 8.35 21.66 -1.00
CA GLU A 421 7.41 22.36 -0.11
C GLU A 421 6.83 21.40 0.92
N ASP A 422 6.27 21.94 2.00
CA ASP A 422 5.47 21.20 2.95
C ASP A 422 4.21 21.98 3.35
N LYS A 423 3.50 21.49 4.35
CA LYS A 423 2.31 22.14 4.86
C LYS A 423 2.49 22.65 6.28
N LEU A 424 2.15 23.92 6.49
CA LEU A 424 2.12 24.56 7.80
C LEU A 424 0.76 24.40 8.47
N THR A 425 0.75 23.80 9.66
CA THR A 425 -0.45 23.58 10.49
C THR A 425 -0.30 24.20 11.88
N GLU A 426 -1.39 24.24 12.66
CA GLU A 426 -1.32 24.63 14.08
C GLU A 426 -0.41 23.72 14.93
N GLN A 427 -0.08 22.51 14.44
CA GLN A 427 0.75 21.51 15.12
C GLN A 427 2.20 21.49 14.61
N GLY A 428 2.57 22.45 13.74
CA GLY A 428 3.86 22.49 13.05
C GLY A 428 3.76 22.03 11.60
N PHE A 429 4.90 21.68 11.02
CA PHE A 429 5.02 21.25 9.62
C PHE A 429 4.55 19.80 9.44
N ASP A 430 3.83 19.52 8.36
CA ASP A 430 3.39 18.19 7.96
C ASP A 430 3.35 18.00 6.44
N ALA A 431 3.09 16.76 6.00
CA ALA A 431 2.83 16.40 4.61
C ALA A 431 3.84 16.99 3.59
N PRO A 432 5.14 16.61 3.68
CA PRO A 432 6.14 17.07 2.73
C PRO A 432 5.80 16.64 1.31
N ILE A 433 6.15 17.52 0.37
CA ILE A 433 6.03 17.31 -1.06
C ILE A 433 7.43 17.39 -1.65
N PHE A 434 8.09 16.23 -1.68
CA PHE A 434 9.38 16.04 -2.32
C PHE A 434 9.18 15.81 -3.83
N LYS A 435 9.58 16.80 -4.62
CA LYS A 435 9.38 16.88 -6.06
C LYS A 435 10.57 16.23 -6.79
N PRO A 436 10.35 15.59 -7.95
CA PRO A 436 11.46 15.20 -8.81
C PRO A 436 12.06 16.44 -9.49
N ASP A 437 13.18 16.27 -10.16
CA ASP A 437 13.63 17.21 -11.18
C ASP A 437 12.62 17.27 -12.35
N TRP A 438 12.87 18.14 -13.33
CA TRP A 438 11.92 18.44 -14.38
C TRP A 438 11.41 17.19 -15.13
N ALA A 439 10.10 16.92 -14.98
CA ALA A 439 9.41 15.74 -15.48
C ALA A 439 8.15 16.19 -16.24
N PRO A 440 8.28 16.50 -17.55
CA PRO A 440 7.20 17.13 -18.32
C PRO A 440 5.92 16.29 -18.39
N ASP A 441 6.01 14.97 -18.50
CA ASP A 441 4.82 14.10 -18.53
C ASP A 441 4.11 14.07 -17.17
N TYR A 442 4.87 14.18 -16.07
CA TYR A 442 4.28 14.31 -14.73
C TYR A 442 3.60 15.67 -14.56
N PHE A 443 4.26 16.74 -15.02
CA PHE A 443 3.72 18.10 -14.98
C PHE A 443 2.41 18.22 -15.78
N LEU A 444 2.30 17.55 -16.92
CA LEU A 444 1.07 17.50 -17.71
C LEU A 444 -0.06 16.66 -17.06
N SER A 445 0.29 15.77 -16.14
CA SER A 445 -0.70 14.98 -15.37
C SER A 445 -1.15 15.70 -14.09
N CYS A 446 -0.29 16.54 -13.50
CA CYS A 446 -0.63 17.46 -12.44
C CYS A 446 0.43 18.56 -12.30
N ASN A 447 0.01 19.78 -11.95
CA ASN A 447 0.93 20.84 -11.58
C ASN A 447 1.65 20.50 -10.27
N TYR A 448 2.82 19.84 -10.36
CA TYR A 448 3.62 19.49 -9.18
C TYR A 448 4.65 20.57 -8.82
N ILE A 449 4.92 21.53 -9.72
CA ILE A 449 5.85 22.65 -9.50
C ILE A 449 5.32 23.52 -8.34
N CYS A 450 4.05 23.91 -8.39
CA CYS A 450 3.35 24.68 -7.36
C CYS A 450 4.19 25.88 -6.86
N HIS A 451 4.48 25.91 -5.56
CA HIS A 451 5.09 27.03 -4.84
C HIS A 451 6.48 26.60 -4.33
N PHE A 452 7.38 27.48 -3.89
CA PHE A 452 7.66 28.82 -4.38
C PHE A 452 8.55 28.70 -5.62
N THR A 453 8.18 29.39 -6.70
CA THR A 453 8.87 29.28 -8.00
C THR A 453 9.48 30.62 -8.37
N LEU A 454 10.74 30.64 -8.79
CA LEU A 454 11.40 31.80 -9.40
C LEU A 454 11.40 31.68 -10.93
N ILE A 455 11.00 32.75 -11.61
CA ILE A 455 10.98 32.83 -13.07
C ILE A 455 11.71 34.09 -13.53
N ARG A 456 12.48 34.00 -14.62
CA ARG A 456 13.10 35.19 -15.22
C ARG A 456 12.06 36.23 -15.60
N SER A 457 12.28 37.47 -15.19
CA SER A 457 11.38 38.59 -15.48
C SER A 457 11.21 38.83 -17.00
N GLU A 458 12.27 38.60 -17.78
CA GLU A 458 12.20 38.70 -19.24
C GLU A 458 11.24 37.67 -19.84
N LEU A 459 11.26 36.44 -19.35
CA LEU A 459 10.39 35.38 -19.81
C LEU A 459 8.92 35.68 -19.44
N LEU A 460 8.66 36.14 -18.22
CA LEU A 460 7.32 36.56 -17.78
C LEU A 460 6.75 37.68 -18.67
N ARG A 461 7.57 38.69 -19.01
CA ARG A 461 7.19 39.75 -19.95
C ARG A 461 6.90 39.20 -21.35
N LYS A 462 7.73 38.28 -21.84
CA LYS A 462 7.57 37.65 -23.16
C LYS A 462 6.25 36.89 -23.28
N ILE A 463 5.84 36.17 -22.23
CA ILE A 463 4.58 35.39 -22.23
C ILE A 463 3.34 36.19 -21.80
N GLY A 464 3.51 37.45 -21.37
CA GLY A 464 2.43 38.36 -21.02
C GLY A 464 1.81 38.17 -19.63
N GLY A 465 2.54 37.60 -18.67
CA GLY A 465 2.05 37.44 -17.28
C GLY A 465 0.89 36.45 -17.12
N PHE A 466 0.03 36.66 -16.11
CA PHE A 466 -1.12 35.82 -15.78
C PHE A 466 -2.36 36.18 -16.62
N ARG A 467 -3.29 35.24 -16.75
CA ARG A 467 -4.54 35.41 -17.50
C ARG A 467 -5.74 35.12 -16.60
N SER A 468 -6.57 36.13 -16.34
CA SER A 468 -7.72 36.02 -15.43
C SER A 468 -8.78 35.01 -15.89
N ASP A 469 -8.81 34.64 -17.18
CA ASP A 469 -9.65 33.54 -17.69
C ASP A 469 -9.34 32.19 -16.99
N PHE A 470 -8.16 32.07 -16.38
CA PHE A 470 -7.68 30.86 -15.70
C PHE A 470 -7.61 31.01 -14.19
N ASP A 471 -8.26 32.01 -13.59
CA ASP A 471 -8.33 32.15 -12.12
C ASP A 471 -8.81 30.85 -11.45
N GLY A 472 -8.04 30.37 -10.47
CA GLY A 472 -8.20 29.07 -9.81
C GLY A 472 -7.22 27.99 -10.29
N ALA A 473 -6.64 28.15 -11.47
CA ALA A 473 -5.51 27.36 -11.98
C ALA A 473 -4.50 28.24 -12.73
N GLN A 474 -4.41 29.51 -12.35
CA GLN A 474 -3.67 30.55 -13.07
C GLN A 474 -2.16 30.26 -13.13
N ASP A 475 -1.61 29.66 -12.06
CA ASP A 475 -0.21 29.26 -12.01
C ASP A 475 0.07 28.14 -13.01
N TYR A 476 -0.88 27.21 -13.18
CA TYR A 476 -0.72 26.12 -14.12
C TYR A 476 -0.73 26.62 -15.57
N ASP A 477 -1.63 27.55 -15.91
CA ASP A 477 -1.62 28.22 -17.21
C ASP A 477 -0.32 28.98 -17.47
N LEU A 478 0.18 29.71 -16.48
CA LEU A 478 1.45 30.43 -16.58
C LEU A 478 2.60 29.47 -16.86
N PHE A 479 2.75 28.43 -16.02
CA PHE A 479 3.84 27.46 -16.14
C PHE A 479 3.76 26.67 -17.46
N LEU A 480 2.55 26.34 -17.95
CA LEU A 480 2.37 25.77 -19.28
C LEU A 480 2.93 26.69 -20.36
N ARG A 481 2.65 28.00 -20.31
CA ARG A 481 3.21 28.96 -21.27
C ARG A 481 4.71 29.19 -21.10
N VAL A 482 5.25 29.04 -19.89
CA VAL A 482 6.70 29.10 -19.62
C VAL A 482 7.41 27.93 -20.30
N ILE A 483 6.95 26.69 -20.09
CA ILE A 483 7.60 25.49 -20.64
C ILE A 483 7.50 25.41 -22.17
N GLU A 484 6.58 26.15 -22.77
CA GLU A 484 6.49 26.32 -24.23
C GLU A 484 7.64 27.18 -24.80
N GLN A 485 8.37 27.90 -23.96
CA GLN A 485 9.44 28.82 -24.34
C GLN A 485 10.84 28.34 -23.96
N THR A 486 10.94 27.40 -23.01
CA THR A 486 12.22 26.96 -22.44
C THR A 486 12.14 25.55 -21.89
N ASP A 487 13.29 24.86 -21.91
CA ASP A 487 13.56 23.59 -21.24
C ASP A 487 14.56 23.74 -20.08
N ARG A 488 15.01 24.97 -19.78
CA ARG A 488 16.00 25.29 -18.74
C ARG A 488 15.33 25.46 -17.38
N ILE A 489 14.84 24.34 -16.86
CA ILE A 489 14.03 24.28 -15.65
C ILE A 489 14.79 23.49 -14.58
N ASP A 490 15.10 24.17 -13.48
CA ASP A 490 15.89 23.60 -12.39
C ASP A 490 15.06 23.36 -11.13
N HIS A 491 15.51 22.39 -10.34
CA HIS A 491 14.90 22.00 -9.09
C HIS A 491 15.93 22.07 -7.96
N ILE A 492 15.53 22.67 -6.83
CA ILE A 492 16.31 22.67 -5.60
C ILE A 492 15.62 21.70 -4.61
N PRO A 493 16.21 20.54 -4.29
CA PRO A 493 15.61 19.52 -3.43
C PRO A 493 15.72 19.91 -1.94
N ARG A 494 15.13 21.04 -1.58
CA ARG A 494 15.03 21.59 -0.22
C ARG A 494 13.63 22.11 0.01
N VAL A 495 13.10 21.86 1.20
CA VAL A 495 11.82 22.43 1.63
C VAL A 495 12.06 23.89 1.98
N LEU A 496 11.70 24.79 1.07
CA LEU A 496 11.93 26.23 1.23
C LEU A 496 10.62 27.04 1.33
N TYR A 497 9.48 26.36 1.17
CA TYR A 497 8.14 26.94 1.20
C TYR A 497 7.20 26.15 2.11
N HIS A 498 6.42 26.86 2.90
CA HIS A 498 5.46 26.28 3.84
C HIS A 498 4.04 26.71 3.51
N TRP A 499 3.27 25.78 2.93
CA TRP A 499 1.91 26.03 2.49
C TRP A 499 0.92 25.94 3.65
N ARG A 500 0.30 27.04 4.03
CA ARG A 500 -0.59 27.10 5.18
C ARG A 500 -1.89 26.34 4.91
N ARG A 501 -2.16 25.38 5.80
CA ARG A 501 -3.46 24.70 5.87
C ARG A 501 -4.42 25.48 6.75
N SER A 502 -5.45 26.03 6.13
CA SER A 502 -6.60 26.60 6.82
C SER A 502 -7.91 25.90 6.45
N PRO A 503 -8.96 25.97 7.28
CA PRO A 503 -10.27 25.37 6.98
C PRO A 503 -10.93 25.87 5.68
N THR A 504 -10.45 26.97 5.11
CA THR A 504 -10.90 27.58 3.86
C THR A 504 -9.91 27.41 2.70
N SER A 505 -8.72 26.82 2.94
CA SER A 505 -7.65 26.69 1.95
C SER A 505 -7.79 25.44 1.07
N THR A 506 -7.31 25.53 -0.17
CA THR A 506 -7.16 24.40 -1.10
C THR A 506 -6.15 23.36 -0.57
N ALA A 507 -5.22 23.78 0.30
CA ALA A 507 -4.23 22.92 0.96
C ALA A 507 -4.84 21.74 1.74
N ASP A 508 -6.10 21.89 2.18
CA ASP A 508 -6.82 20.89 2.97
C ASP A 508 -7.64 19.93 2.09
N ASN A 509 -8.22 20.39 0.97
CA ASN A 509 -8.97 19.53 0.04
C ASN A 509 -9.24 20.22 -1.32
N ILE A 510 -8.72 19.66 -2.41
CA ILE A 510 -8.95 20.13 -3.79
C ILE A 510 -10.45 20.13 -4.17
N ARG A 511 -11.28 19.27 -3.56
CA ARG A 511 -12.74 19.26 -3.76
C ARG A 511 -13.47 20.51 -3.26
N ARG A 512 -12.81 21.40 -2.53
CA ARG A 512 -13.42 22.65 -2.02
C ARG A 512 -13.57 23.72 -3.12
N LYS A 513 -12.85 23.59 -4.25
CA LYS A 513 -13.02 24.42 -5.46
C LYS A 513 -13.12 23.53 -6.71
N PRO A 514 -14.26 22.85 -6.98
CA PRO A 514 -14.39 22.00 -8.16
C PRO A 514 -14.11 22.73 -9.48
N GLY A 515 -14.30 24.07 -9.52
CA GLY A 515 -13.93 24.91 -10.65
C GLY A 515 -12.43 24.90 -10.98
N SER A 516 -11.52 24.72 -10.01
CA SER A 516 -10.07 24.79 -10.29
C SER A 516 -9.57 23.64 -11.16
N LEU A 517 -10.18 22.45 -11.06
CA LEU A 517 -9.84 21.32 -11.92
C LEU A 517 -10.34 21.52 -13.35
N GLU A 518 -11.51 22.12 -13.51
CA GLU A 518 -12.02 22.45 -14.84
C GLU A 518 -11.17 23.55 -15.48
N THR A 519 -10.81 24.60 -14.72
CA THR A 519 -9.91 25.64 -15.20
C THR A 519 -8.53 25.08 -15.56
N GLY A 520 -7.99 24.14 -14.79
CA GLY A 520 -6.74 23.47 -15.13
C GLY A 520 -6.85 22.56 -16.36
N ARG A 521 -7.99 21.88 -16.55
CA ARG A 521 -8.29 21.13 -17.78
C ARG A 521 -8.29 22.06 -19.01
N LEU A 522 -8.94 23.22 -18.89
CA LEU A 522 -8.97 24.25 -19.94
C LEU A 522 -7.58 24.82 -20.22
N ALA A 523 -6.75 25.03 -19.19
CA ALA A 523 -5.37 25.48 -19.35
C ALA A 523 -4.52 24.48 -20.16
N LEU A 524 -4.66 23.18 -19.85
CA LEU A 524 -4.03 22.11 -20.61
C LEU A 524 -4.55 22.02 -22.05
N GLU A 525 -5.86 22.15 -22.28
CA GLU A 525 -6.41 22.17 -23.65
C GLU A 525 -5.86 23.35 -24.46
N ALA A 526 -5.77 24.53 -23.83
CA ALA A 526 -5.18 25.70 -24.46
C ALA A 526 -3.68 25.48 -24.76
N HIS A 527 -2.94 24.78 -23.89
CA HIS A 527 -1.56 24.37 -24.14
C HIS A 527 -1.45 23.42 -25.34
N LEU A 528 -2.26 22.36 -25.39
CA LEU A 528 -2.29 21.42 -26.51
C LEU A 528 -2.59 22.15 -27.84
N GLN A 529 -3.53 23.09 -27.82
CA GLN A 529 -3.86 23.89 -28.99
C GLN A 529 -2.69 24.77 -29.45
N ARG A 530 -2.00 25.46 -28.53
CA ARG A 530 -0.83 26.31 -28.85
C ARG A 530 0.33 25.49 -29.41
N GLN A 531 0.58 24.32 -28.82
CA GLN A 531 1.64 23.41 -29.25
C GLN A 531 1.24 22.53 -30.44
N LYS A 532 0.01 22.66 -30.94
CA LYS A 532 -0.56 21.86 -32.05
C LYS A 532 -0.48 20.36 -31.79
N ILE A 533 -0.62 19.96 -30.53
CA ILE A 533 -0.65 18.56 -30.12
C ILE A 533 -2.09 18.06 -30.27
N ALA A 534 -2.29 17.06 -31.11
CA ALA A 534 -3.60 16.42 -31.27
C ALA A 534 -3.87 15.52 -30.06
N GLY A 535 -4.86 15.89 -29.25
CA GLY A 535 -5.27 15.13 -28.07
C GLY A 535 -6.38 15.82 -27.31
N HIS A 536 -6.96 15.13 -26.33
CA HIS A 536 -7.98 15.68 -25.45
C HIS A 536 -7.64 15.44 -23.99
N VAL A 537 -7.98 16.40 -23.15
CA VAL A 537 -7.68 16.38 -21.71
C VAL A 537 -8.91 15.90 -20.96
N THR A 538 -8.76 14.78 -20.24
CA THR A 538 -9.77 14.26 -19.33
C THR A 538 -9.33 14.45 -17.89
N VAL A 539 -10.29 14.63 -16.99
CA VAL A 539 -10.04 14.73 -15.54
C VAL A 539 -10.48 13.43 -14.89
N ASP A 540 -9.57 12.77 -14.19
CA ASP A 540 -9.96 11.73 -13.27
C ASP A 540 -10.40 12.38 -11.95
N TRP A 541 -11.70 12.45 -11.72
CA TRP A 541 -12.30 13.06 -10.53
C TRP A 541 -11.99 12.33 -9.22
N ARG A 542 -11.51 11.08 -9.28
CA ARG A 542 -11.13 10.33 -8.09
C ARG A 542 -9.71 10.71 -7.64
N SER A 543 -8.77 10.74 -8.57
CA SER A 543 -7.38 11.12 -8.31
C SER A 543 -7.16 12.64 -8.33
N HIS A 544 -8.07 13.39 -8.95
CA HIS A 544 -7.91 14.81 -9.31
C HIS A 544 -6.66 15.06 -10.17
N ALA A 545 -6.34 14.10 -11.04
CA ALA A 545 -5.26 14.20 -12.02
C ALA A 545 -5.82 14.37 -13.44
N TYR A 546 -4.97 14.87 -14.33
CA TYR A 546 -5.26 15.03 -15.74
C TYR A 546 -4.73 13.84 -16.53
N TRP A 547 -5.50 13.41 -17.51
CA TRP A 547 -5.09 12.43 -18.50
C TRP A 547 -5.24 13.04 -19.88
N ILE A 548 -4.10 13.24 -20.54
CA ILE A 548 -4.02 13.61 -21.94
C ILE A 548 -4.11 12.33 -22.77
N LYS A 549 -5.23 12.17 -23.47
CA LYS A 549 -5.39 11.14 -24.50
C LYS A 549 -4.82 11.69 -25.79
N HIS A 550 -3.63 11.23 -26.18
CA HIS A 550 -3.03 11.69 -27.41
C HIS A 550 -3.77 11.04 -28.58
N GLN A 551 -4.05 11.79 -29.64
CA GLN A 551 -4.60 11.19 -30.84
C GLN A 551 -3.50 10.36 -31.52
N LEU A 552 -3.76 9.08 -31.73
CA LEU A 552 -2.89 8.24 -32.54
C LEU A 552 -2.98 8.71 -34.01
N GLN A 553 -1.87 9.20 -34.56
CA GLN A 553 -1.84 9.76 -35.92
C GLN A 553 -2.00 8.66 -36.97
N GLU A 554 -1.24 7.58 -36.80
CA GLU A 554 -1.25 6.40 -37.66
C GLU A 554 -1.02 5.16 -36.80
N ALA A 555 -1.84 4.13 -36.98
CA ALA A 555 -1.61 2.85 -36.34
C ALA A 555 -0.46 2.13 -37.07
N LYS A 556 0.71 2.04 -36.42
CA LYS A 556 1.89 1.37 -36.95
C LYS A 556 2.00 -0.06 -36.43
N LYS A 557 2.52 -0.95 -37.26
CA LYS A 557 2.71 -2.36 -36.90
C LYS A 557 3.62 -2.50 -35.68
N VAL A 558 3.19 -3.29 -34.70
CA VAL A 558 3.96 -3.62 -33.48
C VAL A 558 4.43 -5.08 -33.54
N SER A 559 5.73 -5.32 -33.38
CA SER A 559 6.26 -6.67 -33.10
C SER A 559 6.27 -6.93 -31.61
N ILE A 560 5.39 -7.82 -31.14
CA ILE A 560 5.35 -8.30 -29.76
C ILE A 560 6.30 -9.49 -29.66
N ILE A 561 7.46 -9.28 -29.04
CA ILE A 561 8.54 -10.25 -28.91
C ILE A 561 8.41 -10.93 -27.54
N ILE A 562 8.23 -12.26 -27.56
CA ILE A 562 8.02 -13.08 -26.36
C ILE A 562 9.06 -14.20 -26.30
N PRO A 563 10.15 -14.03 -25.52
CA PRO A 563 11.08 -15.11 -25.20
C PRO A 563 10.39 -16.21 -24.39
N VAL A 564 10.64 -17.47 -24.74
CA VAL A 564 10.10 -18.62 -24.00
C VAL A 564 11.10 -19.77 -23.93
N ARG A 565 11.10 -20.45 -22.79
CA ARG A 565 11.71 -21.77 -22.60
C ARG A 565 10.81 -22.60 -21.70
N ASP A 566 10.18 -23.62 -22.27
CA ASP A 566 9.15 -24.45 -21.63
C ASP A 566 7.98 -23.62 -21.05
N ARG A 567 7.25 -24.14 -20.05
CA ARG A 567 6.10 -23.48 -19.37
C ARG A 567 5.08 -22.86 -20.34
N VAL A 568 4.69 -23.66 -21.32
CA VAL A 568 3.74 -23.29 -22.36
C VAL A 568 2.34 -23.01 -21.82
N ASP A 569 2.03 -23.50 -20.61
CA ASP A 569 0.83 -23.11 -19.87
C ASP A 569 0.73 -21.59 -19.67
N LEU A 570 1.85 -20.93 -19.37
CA LEU A 570 1.92 -19.48 -19.20
C LEU A 570 1.88 -18.77 -20.56
N LEU A 571 2.69 -19.25 -21.51
CA LEU A 571 2.73 -18.69 -22.87
C LEU A 571 1.34 -18.72 -23.53
N ALA A 572 0.63 -19.84 -23.44
CA ALA A 572 -0.70 -19.99 -24.00
C ALA A 572 -1.67 -18.97 -23.40
N ARG A 573 -1.67 -18.79 -22.07
CA ARG A 573 -2.48 -17.76 -21.41
C ARG A 573 -2.13 -16.35 -21.87
N CYS A 574 -0.84 -16.05 -22.01
CA CYS A 574 -0.36 -14.77 -22.50
C CYS A 574 -0.88 -14.50 -23.92
N VAL A 575 -0.62 -15.42 -24.85
CA VAL A 575 -1.03 -15.34 -26.26
C VAL A 575 -2.54 -15.29 -26.43
N ASP A 576 -3.29 -16.09 -25.67
CA ASP A 576 -4.75 -16.07 -25.67
C ASP A 576 -5.28 -14.72 -25.20
N SER A 577 -4.68 -14.15 -24.13
CA SER A 577 -5.08 -12.82 -23.63
C SER A 577 -4.75 -11.71 -24.63
N LEU A 578 -3.59 -11.76 -25.29
CA LEU A 578 -3.20 -10.82 -26.33
C LEU A 578 -4.20 -10.85 -27.49
N THR A 579 -4.51 -12.06 -27.99
CA THR A 579 -5.37 -12.26 -29.17
C THR A 579 -6.83 -11.94 -28.89
N SER A 580 -7.33 -12.26 -27.69
CA SER A 580 -8.76 -12.11 -27.36
C SER A 580 -9.14 -10.73 -26.80
N LYS A 581 -8.20 -10.01 -26.16
CA LYS A 581 -8.51 -8.74 -25.47
C LYS A 581 -7.97 -7.50 -26.16
N THR A 582 -6.86 -7.58 -26.90
CA THR A 582 -6.20 -6.38 -27.46
C THR A 582 -7.00 -5.79 -28.62
N SER A 583 -7.39 -4.51 -28.51
CA SER A 583 -8.19 -3.81 -29.53
C SER A 583 -7.35 -3.21 -30.67
N TYR A 584 -6.05 -3.03 -30.47
CA TYR A 584 -5.13 -2.45 -31.45
C TYR A 584 -4.95 -3.36 -32.68
N ALA A 585 -5.05 -2.80 -33.89
CA ALA A 585 -5.28 -3.60 -35.11
C ALA A 585 -4.04 -4.01 -35.93
N PRO A 586 -2.88 -3.32 -35.90
CA PRO A 586 -1.65 -3.87 -36.51
C PRO A 586 -0.62 -4.34 -35.47
N TYR A 587 -0.65 -5.62 -35.11
CA TYR A 587 0.44 -6.25 -34.35
C TYR A 587 0.75 -7.66 -34.87
N GLU A 588 1.98 -8.11 -34.65
CA GLU A 588 2.39 -9.51 -34.81
C GLU A 588 2.92 -10.05 -33.48
N ILE A 589 2.69 -11.33 -33.22
CA ILE A 589 3.26 -12.02 -32.07
C ILE A 589 4.43 -12.89 -32.56
N VAL A 590 5.62 -12.60 -32.07
CA VAL A 590 6.88 -13.26 -32.39
C VAL A 590 7.39 -13.98 -31.15
N ILE A 591 7.28 -15.30 -31.18
CA ILE A 591 7.66 -16.16 -30.06
C ILE A 591 9.07 -16.66 -30.32
N VAL A 592 9.97 -16.45 -29.37
CA VAL A 592 11.39 -16.83 -29.49
C VAL A 592 11.66 -18.00 -28.57
N ASP A 593 11.65 -19.21 -29.14
CA ASP A 593 11.91 -20.46 -28.43
C ASP A 593 13.41 -20.61 -28.18
N ASN A 594 13.82 -20.59 -26.91
CA ASN A 594 15.18 -20.85 -26.46
C ASN A 594 15.35 -22.30 -26.00
N GLY A 595 15.09 -23.24 -26.91
CA GLY A 595 15.34 -24.67 -26.70
C GLY A 595 14.37 -25.31 -25.69
N SER A 596 13.06 -25.12 -25.88
CA SER A 596 12.05 -25.85 -25.11
C SER A 596 12.12 -27.36 -25.41
N GLU A 597 12.15 -28.18 -24.36
CA GLU A 597 12.34 -29.64 -24.46
C GLU A 597 11.09 -30.44 -24.09
N THR A 598 10.07 -29.79 -23.53
CA THR A 598 8.82 -30.44 -23.13
C THR A 598 7.96 -30.88 -24.32
N GLU A 599 7.22 -31.99 -24.14
CA GLU A 599 6.29 -32.49 -25.17
C GLU A 599 5.13 -31.51 -25.41
N ASP A 600 4.63 -30.90 -24.33
CA ASP A 600 3.61 -29.85 -24.40
C ASP A 600 4.07 -28.66 -25.24
N ALA A 601 5.35 -28.25 -25.13
CA ALA A 601 5.89 -27.18 -25.96
C ALA A 601 5.93 -27.55 -27.43
N ARG A 602 6.42 -28.75 -27.77
CA ARG A 602 6.42 -29.24 -29.16
C ARG A 602 5.01 -29.29 -29.73
N ALA A 603 4.06 -29.82 -28.95
CA ALA A 603 2.66 -29.91 -29.35
C ALA A 603 2.06 -28.52 -29.61
N TRP A 604 2.28 -27.56 -28.71
CA TRP A 604 1.77 -26.20 -28.87
C TRP A 604 2.40 -25.48 -30.06
N PHE A 605 3.73 -25.51 -30.20
CA PHE A 605 4.42 -24.88 -31.33
C PHE A 605 3.98 -25.45 -32.68
N SER A 606 3.71 -26.76 -32.77
CA SER A 606 3.21 -27.38 -34.00
C SER A 606 1.81 -26.93 -34.41
N ARG A 607 1.00 -26.45 -33.45
CA ARG A 607 -0.39 -26.03 -33.65
C ARG A 607 -0.56 -24.51 -33.67
N SER A 608 0.46 -23.77 -33.24
CA SER A 608 0.43 -22.32 -33.16
C SER A 608 0.40 -21.70 -34.55
N LYS A 609 -0.41 -20.65 -34.70
CA LYS A 609 -0.49 -19.84 -35.93
C LYS A 609 0.42 -18.61 -35.87
N HIS A 610 1.09 -18.38 -34.74
CA HIS A 610 1.96 -17.24 -34.51
C HIS A 610 3.37 -17.52 -35.05
N ARG A 611 4.17 -16.47 -35.26
CA ARG A 611 5.53 -16.60 -35.78
C ARG A 611 6.44 -17.13 -34.69
N ILE A 612 7.12 -18.25 -34.95
CA ILE A 612 8.05 -18.88 -34.01
C ILE A 612 9.47 -18.78 -34.58
N LEU A 613 10.37 -18.20 -33.80
CA LEU A 613 11.81 -18.14 -34.05
C LEU A 613 12.51 -19.10 -33.09
N ARG A 614 13.55 -19.79 -33.55
CA ARG A 614 14.37 -20.67 -32.71
C ARG A 614 15.71 -20.03 -32.44
N TYR A 615 16.07 -19.89 -31.18
CA TYR A 615 17.37 -19.41 -30.74
C TYR A 615 18.13 -20.53 -30.04
N SER A 616 19.22 -21.00 -30.66
CA SER A 616 19.98 -22.18 -30.24
C SER A 616 21.11 -21.89 -29.23
N GLY A 617 21.30 -20.64 -28.82
CA GLY A 617 22.32 -20.25 -27.84
C GLY A 617 21.90 -20.55 -26.39
N PRO A 618 22.83 -20.40 -25.41
CA PRO A 618 22.47 -20.42 -23.99
C PRO A 618 21.47 -19.32 -23.66
N PHE A 619 20.74 -19.46 -22.56
CA PHE A 619 19.76 -18.45 -22.16
C PHE A 619 20.45 -17.11 -21.90
N ASN A 620 20.12 -16.13 -22.72
CA ASN A 620 20.56 -14.74 -22.64
C ASN A 620 19.39 -13.88 -23.12
N TYR A 621 18.70 -13.25 -22.18
CA TYR A 621 17.50 -12.47 -22.46
C TYR A 621 17.79 -11.35 -23.47
N SER A 622 18.92 -10.66 -23.30
CA SER A 622 19.39 -9.59 -24.18
C SER A 622 19.63 -10.10 -25.61
N ALA A 623 20.40 -11.18 -25.78
CA ALA A 623 20.69 -11.75 -27.09
C ALA A 623 19.44 -12.30 -27.80
N ILE A 624 18.54 -12.94 -27.05
CA ILE A 624 17.29 -13.48 -27.59
C ILE A 624 16.41 -12.37 -28.16
N ASN A 625 16.31 -11.24 -27.45
CA ASN A 625 15.53 -10.09 -27.90
C ASN A 625 16.20 -9.39 -29.09
N ASN A 626 17.52 -9.15 -29.05
CA ASN A 626 18.28 -8.58 -30.17
C ASN A 626 18.08 -9.43 -31.44
N PHE A 627 18.26 -10.74 -31.34
CA PHE A 627 18.03 -11.68 -32.43
C PHE A 627 16.61 -11.55 -33.01
N ALA A 628 15.59 -11.48 -32.16
CA ALA A 628 14.20 -11.35 -32.63
C ALA A 628 13.93 -10.01 -33.33
N VAL A 629 14.54 -8.91 -32.86
CA VAL A 629 14.45 -7.60 -33.51
C VAL A 629 15.02 -7.66 -34.93
N GLU A 630 16.14 -8.34 -35.14
CA GLU A 630 16.74 -8.54 -36.49
C GLU A 630 15.83 -9.34 -37.44
N GLN A 631 14.96 -10.20 -36.90
CA GLN A 631 14.03 -11.00 -37.70
C GLN A 631 12.72 -10.26 -38.03
N THR A 632 12.51 -9.05 -37.53
CA THR A 632 11.26 -8.30 -37.71
C THR A 632 11.50 -6.97 -38.39
N ASP A 633 10.47 -6.42 -39.03
CA ASP A 633 10.50 -5.15 -39.76
C ASP A 633 9.54 -4.09 -39.17
N SER A 634 8.88 -4.42 -38.07
CA SER A 634 7.88 -3.54 -37.46
C SER A 634 8.54 -2.26 -36.94
N PRO A 635 7.96 -1.07 -37.21
CA PRO A 635 8.50 0.20 -36.74
C PRO A 635 8.48 0.35 -35.22
N TRP A 636 7.55 -0.34 -34.54
CA TRP A 636 7.47 -0.38 -33.09
C TRP A 636 7.71 -1.78 -32.57
N LEU A 637 8.44 -1.85 -31.47
CA LEU A 637 8.86 -3.07 -30.78
C LEU A 637 8.18 -3.10 -29.41
N LEU A 638 7.68 -4.26 -29.02
CA LEU A 638 7.21 -4.51 -27.66
C LEU A 638 7.88 -5.77 -27.12
N PHE A 639 8.72 -5.61 -26.11
CA PHE A 639 9.30 -6.74 -25.36
C PHE A 639 8.33 -7.13 -24.26
N LEU A 640 7.97 -8.42 -24.20
CA LEU A 640 6.93 -8.91 -23.30
C LEU A 640 7.30 -10.27 -22.71
N ASN A 641 7.17 -10.42 -21.39
CA ASN A 641 7.37 -11.73 -20.76
C ASN A 641 6.21 -12.69 -21.06
N ASN A 642 6.53 -13.98 -21.13
CA ASN A 642 5.58 -15.05 -21.47
C ASN A 642 4.52 -15.34 -20.39
N ASP A 643 4.62 -14.74 -19.21
CA ASP A 643 3.73 -14.91 -18.06
C ASP A 643 2.95 -13.62 -17.73
N THR A 644 2.69 -12.82 -18.76
CA THR A 644 1.84 -11.63 -18.70
C THR A 644 0.41 -11.92 -19.15
N GLU A 645 -0.56 -11.17 -18.64
CA GLU A 645 -1.96 -11.29 -19.02
C GLU A 645 -2.62 -9.91 -19.15
N VAL A 646 -3.25 -9.63 -20.30
CA VAL A 646 -3.92 -8.35 -20.57
C VAL A 646 -5.14 -8.15 -19.65
N ILE A 647 -5.28 -6.95 -19.07
CA ILE A 647 -6.43 -6.56 -18.25
C ILE A 647 -7.45 -5.78 -19.11
N ASP A 648 -7.03 -4.61 -19.59
CA ASP A 648 -7.87 -3.67 -20.35
C ASP A 648 -7.53 -3.74 -21.84
N GLY A 649 -8.53 -3.80 -22.72
CA GLY A 649 -8.30 -4.07 -24.16
C GLY A 649 -7.54 -2.99 -24.93
N ASP A 650 -7.63 -1.74 -24.49
CA ASP A 650 -6.98 -0.58 -25.13
C ASP A 650 -5.53 -0.36 -24.70
N TRP A 651 -4.96 -1.24 -23.85
CA TRP A 651 -3.62 -1.08 -23.29
C TRP A 651 -2.53 -0.78 -24.33
N LEU A 652 -2.54 -1.48 -25.47
CA LEU A 652 -1.52 -1.31 -26.52
C LEU A 652 -1.74 0.01 -27.28
N THR A 653 -2.99 0.42 -27.48
CA THR A 653 -3.33 1.75 -28.02
C THR A 653 -2.80 2.84 -27.12
N VAL A 654 -3.02 2.73 -25.81
CA VAL A 654 -2.53 3.67 -24.80
C VAL A 654 -1.00 3.76 -24.81
N MET A 655 -0.28 2.64 -24.96
CA MET A 655 1.18 2.69 -25.10
C MET A 655 1.62 3.32 -26.43
N ALA A 656 0.90 3.02 -27.52
CA ALA A 656 1.13 3.58 -28.84
C ALA A 656 0.94 5.11 -28.89
N GLU A 657 -0.04 5.65 -28.15
CA GLU A 657 -0.27 7.09 -27.99
C GLU A 657 0.98 7.84 -27.52
N HIS A 658 1.81 7.19 -26.69
CA HIS A 658 3.04 7.75 -26.15
C HIS A 658 4.26 7.45 -27.01
N VAL A 659 4.45 6.21 -27.49
CA VAL A 659 5.66 5.83 -28.23
C VAL A 659 5.80 6.55 -29.59
N GLN A 660 4.67 7.00 -30.17
CA GLN A 660 4.67 7.79 -31.40
C GLN A 660 5.32 9.17 -31.24
N ARG A 661 5.41 9.69 -30.00
CA ARG A 661 5.92 11.03 -29.72
C ARG A 661 7.43 11.06 -29.92
N PRO A 662 7.97 11.94 -30.78
CA PRO A 662 9.39 11.93 -31.14
C PRO A 662 10.34 11.97 -29.92
N GLU A 663 9.98 12.72 -28.88
CA GLU A 663 10.77 12.87 -27.66
C GLU A 663 10.68 11.68 -26.69
N VAL A 664 9.80 10.69 -26.92
CA VAL A 664 9.65 9.50 -26.09
C VAL A 664 10.38 8.32 -26.74
N GLY A 665 11.27 7.67 -26.01
CA GLY A 665 12.06 6.52 -26.50
C GLY A 665 11.59 5.18 -25.95
N ALA A 666 11.02 5.14 -24.75
CA ALA A 666 10.45 3.92 -24.18
C ALA A 666 9.18 4.19 -23.37
N VAL A 667 8.26 3.22 -23.37
CA VAL A 667 6.98 3.27 -22.67
C VAL A 667 6.76 1.99 -21.86
N GLY A 668 6.42 2.13 -20.58
CA GLY A 668 6.09 1.02 -19.69
C GLY A 668 4.66 1.12 -19.15
N PRO A 669 3.92 0.01 -19.04
CA PRO A 669 2.59 -0.02 -18.46
C PRO A 669 2.64 -0.15 -16.94
N ARG A 670 1.47 -0.19 -16.30
CA ARG A 670 1.33 -0.68 -14.93
C ARG A 670 1.22 -2.21 -14.93
N LEU A 671 2.12 -2.87 -14.20
CA LEU A 671 2.04 -4.31 -13.97
C LEU A 671 1.55 -4.60 -12.56
N LEU A 672 0.58 -5.51 -12.46
CA LEU A 672 -0.02 -5.94 -11.21
C LEU A 672 0.30 -7.41 -10.95
N TYR A 673 0.45 -7.76 -9.68
CA TYR A 673 0.38 -9.15 -9.24
C TYR A 673 -1.08 -9.66 -9.30
N PRO A 674 -1.30 -10.99 -9.31
CA PRO A 674 -2.65 -11.57 -9.36
C PRO A 674 -3.55 -11.23 -8.16
N ASP A 675 -3.01 -10.63 -7.10
CA ASP A 675 -3.74 -10.16 -5.92
C ASP A 675 -4.08 -8.66 -5.96
N ASP A 676 -3.95 -8.03 -7.15
CA ASP A 676 -4.20 -6.61 -7.41
C ASP A 676 -3.26 -5.64 -6.65
N THR A 677 -2.09 -6.13 -6.25
CA THR A 677 -0.99 -5.28 -5.78
C THR A 677 -0.07 -4.89 -6.93
N VAL A 678 0.59 -3.74 -6.81
CA VAL A 678 1.50 -3.19 -7.82
C VAL A 678 2.78 -4.00 -7.83
N GLN A 679 3.21 -4.44 -9.01
CA GLN A 679 4.54 -4.99 -9.23
C GLN A 679 5.45 -3.96 -9.90
N HIS A 680 4.94 -3.21 -10.87
CA HIS A 680 5.68 -2.20 -11.61
C HIS A 680 4.83 -0.97 -11.86
N ALA A 681 5.40 0.19 -11.52
CA ALA A 681 4.86 1.50 -11.82
C ALA A 681 6.00 2.51 -12.12
N GLY A 682 6.99 2.07 -12.91
CA GLY A 682 8.29 2.72 -13.06
C GLY A 682 9.41 2.03 -12.26
N VAL A 683 10.65 2.29 -12.64
CA VAL A 683 11.86 1.86 -11.92
C VAL A 683 12.63 3.10 -11.44
N VAL A 684 13.04 3.06 -10.17
CA VAL A 684 13.87 4.07 -9.50
C VAL A 684 15.27 3.53 -9.30
N LEU A 685 16.28 4.36 -9.58
CA LEU A 685 17.69 4.00 -9.49
C LEU A 685 18.31 4.40 -8.15
N GLY A 686 19.37 3.68 -7.76
CA GLY A 686 20.07 3.85 -6.49
C GLY A 686 19.35 3.27 -5.27
N VAL A 687 18.08 2.90 -5.39
CA VAL A 687 17.26 2.26 -4.35
C VAL A 687 17.55 0.75 -4.34
N GLY A 688 17.64 0.15 -3.15
CA GLY A 688 17.98 -1.28 -3.02
C GLY A 688 19.39 -1.62 -3.52
N GLY A 689 20.23 -0.60 -3.75
CA GLY A 689 21.62 -0.72 -4.20
C GLY A 689 21.85 -0.44 -5.70
N ILE A 690 20.89 -0.74 -6.58
CA ILE A 690 20.98 -0.47 -8.04
C ILE A 690 19.67 0.10 -8.58
N ALA A 691 18.60 -0.69 -8.59
CA ALA A 691 17.33 -0.33 -9.18
C ALA A 691 16.19 -1.11 -8.54
N GLU A 692 15.07 -0.45 -8.25
CA GLU A 692 13.89 -1.05 -7.65
C GLU A 692 12.61 -0.56 -8.32
N HIS A 693 11.56 -1.39 -8.28
CA HIS A 693 10.26 -1.02 -8.84
C HIS A 693 9.52 -0.07 -7.90
N ALA A 694 9.09 1.08 -8.42
CA ALA A 694 8.32 2.06 -7.66
C ALA A 694 6.98 1.46 -7.19
N PHE A 695 6.59 1.77 -5.95
CA PHE A 695 5.29 1.38 -5.35
C PHE A 695 5.02 -0.13 -5.25
N ARG A 696 6.05 -0.98 -5.40
CA ARG A 696 5.91 -2.44 -5.31
C ARG A 696 5.20 -2.86 -4.02
N GLY A 697 4.20 -3.73 -4.15
CA GLY A 697 3.41 -4.29 -3.04
C GLY A 697 2.25 -3.40 -2.57
N LEU A 698 2.13 -2.15 -3.04
CA LEU A 698 0.98 -1.31 -2.71
C LEU A 698 -0.28 -1.75 -3.47
N PRO A 699 -1.50 -1.54 -2.93
CA PRO A 699 -2.72 -1.78 -3.68
C PRO A 699 -2.77 -0.94 -4.97
N ALA A 700 -3.23 -1.52 -6.09
CA ALA A 700 -3.32 -0.82 -7.39
C ALA A 700 -4.17 0.47 -7.36
N GLU A 701 -5.09 0.56 -6.41
CA GLU A 701 -6.02 1.67 -6.20
C GLU A 701 -5.53 2.69 -5.16
N ALA A 702 -4.35 2.47 -4.58
CA ALA A 702 -3.75 3.42 -3.67
C ALA A 702 -3.55 4.75 -4.42
N PRO A 703 -3.87 5.89 -3.80
CA PRO A 703 -3.62 7.18 -4.43
C PRO A 703 -2.12 7.40 -4.66
N GLY A 704 -1.26 6.88 -3.78
CA GLY A 704 0.18 7.19 -3.76
C GLY A 704 0.45 8.61 -3.22
N VAL A 705 1.69 8.90 -2.83
CA VAL A 705 2.10 10.27 -2.48
C VAL A 705 2.05 11.12 -3.76
N CYS A 706 1.44 12.29 -3.68
CA CYS A 706 1.24 13.21 -4.81
C CYS A 706 0.69 12.55 -6.09
N ARG A 707 -0.11 11.47 -5.96
CA ARG A 707 -0.79 10.77 -7.07
C ARG A 707 0.15 10.10 -8.07
N GLN A 708 1.40 9.91 -7.69
CA GLN A 708 2.46 9.43 -8.58
C GLN A 708 2.18 8.03 -9.17
N LEU A 709 1.43 7.18 -8.45
CA LEU A 709 1.04 5.85 -8.93
C LEU A 709 -0.04 5.89 -10.04
N GLN A 710 -0.86 6.95 -10.04
CA GLN A 710 -2.07 7.08 -10.86
C GLN A 710 -1.89 8.04 -12.05
N THR A 711 -0.70 8.62 -12.22
CA THR A 711 -0.42 9.64 -13.22
C THR A 711 0.60 9.15 -14.25
N THR A 712 0.47 9.64 -15.49
CA THR A 712 1.50 9.43 -16.50
C THR A 712 2.71 10.25 -16.10
N ARG A 713 3.91 9.67 -16.14
CA ARG A 713 5.11 10.40 -15.73
C ARG A 713 6.38 9.80 -16.28
N ASN A 714 7.44 10.61 -16.20
CA ASN A 714 8.79 10.18 -16.53
C ASN A 714 9.41 9.39 -15.37
N TYR A 715 10.17 8.36 -15.72
CA TYR A 715 11.02 7.57 -14.84
C TYR A 715 12.37 7.32 -15.49
N SER A 716 13.36 6.88 -14.71
CA SER A 716 14.68 6.57 -15.22
C SER A 716 14.68 5.29 -16.07
N ALA A 717 13.82 4.33 -15.70
CA ALA A 717 13.61 3.11 -16.47
C ALA A 717 12.20 2.54 -16.29
N VAL A 718 11.82 1.65 -17.20
CA VAL A 718 10.65 0.77 -17.13
C VAL A 718 11.09 -0.68 -17.35
N THR A 719 10.29 -1.64 -16.90
CA THR A 719 10.72 -3.04 -16.90
C THR A 719 10.55 -3.73 -18.25
N GLY A 720 11.49 -4.62 -18.59
CA GLY A 720 11.44 -5.50 -19.76
C GLY A 720 10.32 -6.56 -19.71
N ALA A 721 9.62 -6.69 -18.57
CA ALA A 721 8.42 -7.53 -18.52
C ALA A 721 7.31 -7.03 -19.46
N CYS A 722 7.25 -5.72 -19.71
CA CYS A 722 6.49 -5.10 -20.79
C CYS A 722 7.07 -3.72 -21.12
N LEU A 723 7.83 -3.62 -22.22
CA LEU A 723 8.51 -2.39 -22.65
C LEU A 723 8.26 -2.16 -24.13
N MET A 724 7.67 -1.00 -24.48
CA MET A 724 7.48 -0.58 -25.86
C MET A 724 8.50 0.48 -26.26
N THR A 725 9.09 0.34 -27.43
CA THR A 725 10.05 1.31 -27.98
C THR A 725 9.92 1.40 -29.50
N ARG A 726 10.45 2.46 -30.10
CA ARG A 726 10.56 2.55 -31.55
C ARG A 726 11.83 1.82 -32.01
N ARG A 727 11.76 1.21 -33.19
CA ARG A 727 12.91 0.52 -33.78
C ARG A 727 14.08 1.49 -34.03
N ASP A 728 13.81 2.67 -34.58
CA ASP A 728 14.84 3.67 -34.86
C ASP A 728 15.63 4.06 -33.60
N VAL A 729 14.94 4.27 -32.48
CA VAL A 729 15.56 4.54 -31.17
C VAL A 729 16.32 3.33 -30.65
N PHE A 730 15.75 2.12 -30.75
CA PHE A 730 16.42 0.89 -30.31
C PHE A 730 17.73 0.66 -31.07
N ASP A 731 17.72 0.85 -32.39
CA ASP A 731 18.89 0.71 -33.26
C ASP A 731 19.92 1.80 -32.98
N GLU A 732 19.49 3.06 -32.76
CA GLU A 732 20.36 4.19 -32.43
C GLU A 732 21.19 3.94 -31.16
N VAL A 733 20.58 3.35 -30.13
CA VAL A 733 21.23 3.11 -28.84
C VAL A 733 21.96 1.76 -28.77
N GLY A 734 21.97 0.99 -29.86
CA GLY A 734 22.65 -0.29 -29.97
C GLY A 734 21.96 -1.46 -29.25
N GLY A 735 20.63 -1.40 -29.07
CA GLY A 735 19.83 -2.49 -28.52
C GLY A 735 20.19 -2.93 -27.10
N PHE A 736 19.94 -4.19 -26.74
CA PHE A 736 20.32 -4.74 -25.44
C PHE A 736 21.81 -5.12 -25.39
N ASP A 737 22.46 -4.94 -24.22
CA ASP A 737 23.83 -5.40 -24.01
C ASP A 737 23.85 -6.90 -23.70
N GLU A 738 24.09 -7.71 -24.73
CA GLU A 738 24.13 -9.17 -24.61
C GLU A 738 25.43 -9.73 -24.02
N GLU A 739 26.49 -8.95 -23.96
CA GLU A 739 27.80 -9.40 -23.46
C GLU A 739 27.93 -9.24 -21.95
N ARG A 740 27.55 -8.05 -21.43
CA ARG A 740 27.76 -7.68 -20.02
C ARG A 740 26.48 -7.74 -19.18
N LEU A 741 25.29 -7.67 -19.79
CA LEU A 741 24.00 -7.70 -19.10
C LEU A 741 23.05 -8.76 -19.72
N PRO A 742 23.42 -10.05 -19.67
CA PRO A 742 22.67 -11.11 -20.34
C PRO A 742 21.28 -11.37 -19.74
N VAL A 743 21.01 -11.00 -18.47
CA VAL A 743 19.80 -11.43 -17.77
C VAL A 743 19.15 -10.33 -16.94
N THR A 744 19.92 -9.59 -16.14
CA THR A 744 19.43 -8.68 -15.10
C THR A 744 19.82 -7.24 -15.45
N PHE A 745 18.94 -6.27 -15.19
CA PHE A 745 19.16 -4.84 -15.50
C PHE A 745 19.33 -4.50 -16.99
N SER A 746 19.15 -5.45 -17.91
CA SER A 746 19.23 -5.21 -19.36
C SER A 746 18.19 -4.19 -19.84
N ASP A 747 16.98 -4.24 -19.26
CA ASP A 747 15.91 -3.26 -19.45
C ASP A 747 16.26 -1.88 -18.88
N VAL A 748 16.87 -1.84 -17.70
CA VAL A 748 17.35 -0.62 -17.06
C VAL A 748 18.46 0.03 -17.88
N ASP A 749 19.48 -0.72 -18.31
CA ASP A 749 20.55 -0.23 -19.18
C ASP A 749 20.03 0.29 -20.51
N LEU A 750 19.11 -0.44 -21.16
CA LEU A 750 18.47 0.04 -22.39
C LEU A 750 17.76 1.39 -22.16
N CYS A 751 16.96 1.52 -21.10
CA CYS A 751 16.30 2.78 -20.76
C CYS A 751 17.30 3.91 -20.51
N LEU A 752 18.42 3.63 -19.83
CA LEU A 752 19.46 4.62 -19.57
C LEU A 752 20.22 5.03 -20.83
N LYS A 753 20.46 4.13 -21.78
CA LYS A 753 21.02 4.48 -23.09
C LYS A 753 20.06 5.35 -23.90
N ILE A 754 18.77 5.01 -23.91
CA ILE A 754 17.69 5.82 -24.49
C ILE A 754 17.68 7.24 -23.91
N ARG A 755 17.80 7.36 -22.58
CA ARG A 755 17.88 8.67 -21.92
C ARG A 755 19.15 9.44 -22.26
N ARG A 756 20.31 8.77 -22.30
CA ARG A 756 21.58 9.39 -22.70
C ARG A 756 21.53 9.92 -24.14
N ALA A 757 20.74 9.31 -25.02
CA ALA A 757 20.47 9.79 -26.38
C ALA A 757 19.46 10.97 -26.44
N GLY A 758 18.93 11.43 -25.30
CA GLY A 758 18.03 12.58 -25.22
C GLY A 758 16.54 12.26 -25.24
N TYR A 759 16.17 10.98 -25.24
CA TYR A 759 14.77 10.55 -25.21
C TYR A 759 14.24 10.39 -23.78
N ARG A 760 12.92 10.49 -23.64
CA ARG A 760 12.21 10.28 -22.38
C ARG A 760 11.72 8.84 -22.26
N VAL A 761 11.72 8.33 -21.03
CA VAL A 761 11.07 7.07 -20.67
C VAL A 761 9.79 7.40 -19.91
N VAL A 762 8.66 6.85 -20.35
CA VAL A 762 7.33 7.21 -19.85
C VAL A 762 6.64 5.99 -19.25
N TYR A 763 6.20 6.12 -18.00
CA TYR A 763 5.27 5.20 -17.37
C TYR A 763 3.83 5.66 -17.60
N VAL A 764 2.96 4.72 -18.01
CA VAL A 764 1.56 5.00 -18.31
C VAL A 764 0.65 4.09 -17.46
N PRO A 765 -0.06 4.63 -16.44
CA PRO A 765 -0.86 3.84 -15.50
C PRO A 765 -2.15 3.24 -16.12
N PHE A 766 -2.53 3.73 -17.30
CA PHE A 766 -3.77 3.34 -17.99
C PHE A 766 -3.61 2.08 -18.85
N ALA A 767 -2.37 1.71 -19.22
CA ALA A 767 -2.08 0.40 -19.77
C ALA A 767 -1.81 -0.57 -18.61
N LYS A 768 -2.59 -1.65 -18.51
CA LYS A 768 -2.56 -2.56 -17.36
C LYS A 768 -2.48 -4.01 -17.78
N LEU A 769 -1.54 -4.73 -17.17
CA LEU A 769 -1.38 -6.16 -17.33
C LEU A 769 -1.13 -6.82 -15.96
N TYR A 770 -1.55 -8.06 -15.81
CA TYR A 770 -1.04 -8.92 -14.75
C TYR A 770 0.30 -9.51 -15.17
N HIS A 771 1.22 -9.67 -14.23
CA HIS A 771 2.46 -10.41 -14.40
C HIS A 771 2.56 -11.44 -13.27
N HIS A 772 2.59 -12.73 -13.62
CA HIS A 772 2.40 -13.85 -12.68
C HIS A 772 3.69 -14.28 -11.95
N GLU A 773 4.69 -13.40 -11.90
CA GLU A 773 6.10 -13.56 -11.46
C GLU A 773 6.30 -14.44 -10.20
N SER A 774 6.22 -15.75 -10.38
CA SER A 774 6.43 -16.78 -9.34
C SER A 774 6.64 -18.19 -9.92
N SER A 775 6.76 -18.31 -11.24
CA SER A 775 6.74 -19.59 -11.93
C SER A 775 8.05 -20.00 -12.61
N THR A 776 9.03 -19.10 -12.79
CA THR A 776 10.20 -19.38 -13.65
C THR A 776 11.57 -18.89 -13.14
N ARG A 777 11.69 -18.11 -12.04
CA ARG A 777 13.01 -17.66 -11.55
C ARG A 777 13.18 -17.68 -10.02
N ARG A 778 14.39 -18.06 -9.58
CA ARG A 778 14.91 -17.77 -8.24
C ARG A 778 15.59 -16.39 -8.26
N PRO A 779 15.44 -15.56 -7.22
CA PRO A 779 16.07 -14.25 -7.13
C PRO A 779 17.54 -14.43 -6.74
N ALA A 780 18.41 -14.59 -7.73
CA ALA A 780 19.84 -14.36 -7.54
C ALA A 780 20.23 -13.29 -8.54
N VAL A 781 20.37 -12.05 -8.07
CA VAL A 781 21.02 -11.00 -8.86
C VAL A 781 22.48 -11.43 -9.01
N GLU A 782 22.93 -11.59 -10.25
CA GLU A 782 24.33 -11.93 -10.51
C GLU A 782 25.22 -10.74 -10.07
N PRO A 783 26.18 -10.94 -9.14
CA PRO A 783 27.03 -9.86 -8.63
C PRO A 783 27.78 -9.10 -9.73
N LEU A 784 28.07 -9.76 -10.86
CA LEU A 784 28.79 -9.16 -11.98
C LEU A 784 27.94 -8.11 -12.72
N GLU A 785 26.65 -8.37 -12.96
CA GLU A 785 25.76 -7.41 -13.67
C GLU A 785 25.48 -6.16 -12.80
N THR A 786 25.47 -6.33 -11.48
CA THR A 786 25.45 -5.21 -10.52
C THR A 786 26.65 -4.30 -10.67
N GLU A 787 27.85 -4.87 -10.82
CA GLU A 787 29.10 -4.10 -10.98
C GLU A 787 29.10 -3.33 -12.31
N VAL A 788 28.59 -3.93 -13.39
CA VAL A 788 28.43 -3.25 -14.68
C VAL A 788 27.57 -1.99 -14.54
N MET A 789 26.47 -2.08 -13.81
CA MET A 789 25.60 -0.92 -13.56
C MET A 789 26.30 0.17 -12.75
N ARG A 790 27.07 -0.19 -11.71
CA ARG A 790 27.86 0.76 -10.91
C ARG A 790 28.95 1.44 -11.71
N GLU A 791 29.65 0.69 -12.55
CA GLU A 791 30.73 1.20 -13.42
C GLU A 791 30.17 2.15 -14.49
N ARG A 792 29.06 1.77 -15.14
CA ARG A 792 28.54 2.46 -16.32
C ARG A 792 27.64 3.66 -16.00
N TRP A 793 26.93 3.59 -14.89
CA TRP A 793 25.86 4.53 -14.53
C TRP A 793 26.00 5.13 -13.11
N PRO A 794 27.21 5.50 -12.63
CA PRO A 794 27.39 5.94 -11.25
C PRO A 794 26.58 7.20 -10.92
N GLU A 795 26.53 8.16 -11.84
CA GLU A 795 25.87 9.46 -11.63
C GLU A 795 24.37 9.32 -11.40
N VAL A 796 23.67 8.51 -12.20
CA VAL A 796 22.21 8.35 -12.08
C VAL A 796 21.82 7.39 -10.94
N LEU A 797 22.71 6.50 -10.53
CA LEU A 797 22.56 5.71 -9.30
C LEU A 797 22.74 6.57 -8.05
N GLU A 798 23.61 7.58 -8.12
CA GLU A 798 23.76 8.58 -7.06
C GLU A 798 22.64 9.62 -7.08
N HIS A 799 22.14 10.00 -8.25
CA HIS A 799 21.10 11.02 -8.41
C HIS A 799 20.14 10.65 -9.54
N ASP A 800 19.06 9.95 -9.19
CA ASP A 800 17.97 9.68 -10.14
C ASP A 800 17.10 10.95 -10.24
N PRO A 801 17.03 11.62 -11.40
CA PRO A 801 16.30 12.89 -11.53
C PRO A 801 14.78 12.74 -11.30
N TYR A 802 14.25 11.53 -11.37
CA TYR A 802 12.83 11.28 -11.11
C TYR A 802 12.53 10.80 -9.68
N TYR A 803 13.55 10.79 -8.81
CA TYR A 803 13.46 10.42 -7.40
C TYR A 803 14.21 11.40 -6.50
N ASN A 804 13.45 12.11 -5.67
CA ASN A 804 14.01 13.17 -4.84
C ASN A 804 15.05 12.61 -3.84
N PRO A 805 16.23 13.26 -3.68
CA PRO A 805 17.30 12.78 -2.82
C PRO A 805 16.95 12.76 -1.32
N ASN A 806 15.90 13.47 -0.89
CA ASN A 806 15.41 13.47 0.48
C ASN A 806 14.53 12.23 0.80
N LEU A 807 14.28 11.36 -0.17
CA LEU A 807 13.53 10.11 0.01
C LEU A 807 14.45 8.92 0.34
N SER A 808 13.92 7.96 1.11
CA SER A 808 14.66 6.78 1.56
C SER A 808 15.12 5.90 0.40
N ARG A 809 16.40 5.52 0.39
CA ARG A 809 16.94 4.57 -0.61
C ARG A 809 16.81 3.09 -0.22
N GLU A 810 16.22 2.80 0.93
CA GLU A 810 16.04 1.43 1.41
C GLU A 810 14.86 0.73 0.72
N ARG A 811 13.81 1.49 0.38
CA ARG A 811 12.63 1.00 -0.34
C ARG A 811 12.20 2.04 -1.35
N ALA A 812 11.68 1.60 -2.50
CA ALA A 812 11.11 2.50 -3.51
C ALA A 812 9.71 3.03 -3.10
N GLU A 813 9.53 3.22 -1.79
CA GLU A 813 8.40 3.90 -1.17
C GLU A 813 8.78 5.38 -0.99
N ILE A 814 7.78 6.26 -1.00
CA ILE A 814 8.00 7.71 -0.81
C ILE A 814 7.96 7.98 0.69
N THR A 815 9.00 7.53 1.39
CA THR A 815 9.23 7.80 2.81
C THR A 815 10.45 8.70 2.96
N VAL A 816 10.44 9.53 4.01
CA VAL A 816 11.52 10.47 4.29
C VAL A 816 12.82 9.71 4.56
N SER A 817 13.92 10.14 3.95
CA SER A 817 15.26 9.62 4.25
C SER A 817 15.67 10.06 5.65
N MET A 818 15.66 9.15 6.62
CA MET A 818 16.19 9.42 7.96
C MET A 818 17.73 9.48 7.98
N THR A 819 18.36 9.21 6.84
CA THR A 819 19.81 9.26 6.64
C THR A 819 20.21 10.58 5.98
N THR A 820 20.88 11.46 6.75
CA THR A 820 21.64 12.58 6.18
C THR A 820 22.74 12.03 5.28
N PRO A 821 22.92 12.53 4.04
CA PRO A 821 24.10 12.21 3.24
C PRO A 821 25.29 13.03 3.78
N ASP A 822 25.80 12.66 4.95
CA ASP A 822 26.99 13.30 5.51
C ASP A 822 28.13 12.31 5.75
N LYS A 823 29.16 12.49 4.91
CA LYS A 823 30.52 12.03 5.15
C LYS A 823 30.92 12.43 6.57
N LYS A 824 31.35 11.43 7.36
CA LYS A 824 31.98 11.50 8.71
C LYS A 824 31.06 11.25 9.92
N LEU A 825 30.27 10.18 9.87
CA LEU A 825 29.53 9.65 11.03
C LEU A 825 30.41 9.29 12.27
N TRP A 826 31.73 9.22 12.14
CA TRP A 826 32.59 8.62 13.17
C TRP A 826 33.68 9.53 13.74
N GLN A 827 33.64 10.84 13.45
CA GLN A 827 34.72 11.77 13.81
C GLN A 827 34.99 11.88 15.33
N GLY A 828 34.07 11.43 16.19
CA GLY A 828 34.23 11.37 17.64
C GLY A 828 34.75 10.05 18.21
N LEU A 829 34.90 9.00 17.37
CA LEU A 829 35.38 7.69 17.81
C LEU A 829 36.88 7.54 17.62
N ALA A 830 37.55 6.88 18.59
CA ALA A 830 38.95 6.50 18.48
C ALA A 830 39.18 5.65 17.22
N ALA A 831 40.37 5.74 16.61
CA ALA A 831 40.69 5.06 15.36
C ALA A 831 40.45 3.54 15.43
N GLU A 832 40.67 2.93 16.60
CA GLU A 832 40.39 1.52 16.85
C GLU A 832 38.89 1.20 16.80
N ALA A 833 38.03 2.10 17.30
CA ALA A 833 36.57 1.96 17.27
C ALA A 833 36.01 2.21 15.86
N GLN A 834 36.58 3.15 15.09
CA GLN A 834 36.24 3.34 13.68
C GLN A 834 36.58 2.09 12.85
N THR A 835 37.72 1.45 13.13
CA THR A 835 38.14 0.21 12.47
C THR A 835 37.22 -0.96 12.81
N ALA A 836 36.65 -0.98 14.03
CA ALA A 836 35.70 -2.01 14.45
C ALA A 836 34.29 -1.86 13.83
N LEU A 837 33.97 -0.67 13.30
CA LEU A 837 32.65 -0.27 12.77
C LEU A 837 32.57 -0.22 11.24
N ILE A 838 33.65 -0.57 10.53
CA ILE A 838 33.58 -0.90 9.10
C ILE A 838 32.61 -2.08 8.94
N MET A 839 31.68 -2.01 7.99
CA MET A 839 30.74 -3.10 7.62
C MET A 839 31.49 -4.43 7.62
N ARG A 840 31.22 -5.25 8.63
CA ARG A 840 31.79 -6.59 8.73
C ARG A 840 31.07 -7.45 7.70
N ASP A 841 31.84 -8.06 6.82
CA ASP A 841 31.35 -9.10 5.92
C ASP A 841 30.88 -10.29 6.78
N TYR A 842 29.56 -10.42 6.96
CA TYR A 842 28.96 -11.52 7.69
C TYR A 842 28.95 -12.83 6.89
N GLY A 843 29.36 -12.81 5.62
CA GLY A 843 29.44 -13.98 4.74
C GLY A 843 30.56 -14.97 5.09
N THR A 844 31.51 -14.58 5.94
CA THR A 844 32.70 -15.41 6.24
C THR A 844 32.76 -15.98 7.66
N GLN A 845 31.76 -15.71 8.53
CA GLN A 845 31.76 -16.26 9.88
C GLN A 845 31.05 -17.60 9.95
N THR A 846 31.65 -18.55 10.67
CA THR A 846 31.07 -19.88 10.84
C THR A 846 29.83 -19.83 11.75
N PHE A 847 28.92 -20.78 11.56
CA PHE A 847 27.62 -20.84 12.28
C PHE A 847 27.81 -20.77 13.81
N ALA A 848 28.81 -21.45 14.35
CA ALA A 848 29.12 -21.41 15.79
C ALA A 848 29.50 -20.01 16.30
N LYS A 849 30.27 -19.24 15.52
CA LYS A 849 30.69 -17.88 15.90
C LYS A 849 29.54 -16.89 15.83
N GLN A 850 28.65 -17.05 14.86
CA GLN A 850 27.44 -16.24 14.76
C GLN A 850 26.49 -16.53 15.92
N LEU A 851 26.28 -17.80 16.26
CA LEU A 851 25.41 -18.23 17.36
C LEU A 851 25.92 -17.77 18.73
N ALA A 852 27.23 -17.77 18.96
CA ALA A 852 27.82 -17.34 20.23
C ALA A 852 27.98 -15.81 20.37
N GLY A 853 27.88 -15.06 19.27
CA GLY A 853 28.26 -13.64 19.20
C GLY A 853 27.15 -12.69 18.76
N VAL A 854 26.90 -12.63 17.45
CA VAL A 854 26.05 -11.58 16.82
C VAL A 854 24.57 -11.97 16.79
N GLY A 855 24.29 -13.27 16.76
CA GLY A 855 22.94 -13.83 16.72
C GLY A 855 22.57 -14.41 15.36
N ILE A 856 21.68 -15.40 15.36
CA ILE A 856 21.17 -16.08 14.15
C ILE A 856 19.64 -16.03 14.13
N GLU A 857 19.03 -16.00 12.95
CA GLU A 857 17.58 -16.19 12.79
C GLU A 857 17.11 -17.55 13.33
N ALA A 858 16.07 -17.56 14.16
CA ALA A 858 15.64 -18.78 14.84
C ALA A 858 15.15 -19.89 13.89
N GLY A 859 14.65 -19.55 12.69
CA GLY A 859 14.28 -20.54 11.67
C GLY A 859 15.48 -21.34 11.13
N LYS A 860 16.65 -20.69 10.99
CA LYS A 860 17.91 -21.37 10.65
C LYS A 860 18.40 -22.24 11.80
N LEU A 861 18.19 -21.80 13.04
CA LEU A 861 18.54 -22.58 14.23
C LEU A 861 17.65 -23.83 14.37
N ALA A 862 16.34 -23.71 14.09
CA ALA A 862 15.38 -24.82 14.14
C ALA A 862 15.62 -25.88 13.05
N SER A 863 16.22 -25.49 11.93
CA SER A 863 16.54 -26.37 10.79
C SER A 863 18.01 -26.86 10.76
N ALA A 864 18.82 -26.47 11.74
CA ALA A 864 20.24 -26.81 11.83
C ALA A 864 20.45 -28.31 12.12
N ASP A 865 21.39 -28.94 11.40
CA ASP A 865 21.81 -30.32 11.68
C ASP A 865 22.71 -30.37 12.93
N ARG A 866 22.14 -30.82 14.04
CA ARG A 866 22.82 -30.92 15.34
C ARG A 866 23.93 -31.99 15.37
N ASN A 867 24.04 -32.84 14.35
CA ASN A 867 25.14 -33.80 14.23
C ASN A 867 26.42 -33.16 13.66
N ASN A 868 26.33 -31.95 13.11
CA ASN A 868 27.50 -31.20 12.68
C ASN A 868 28.37 -30.84 13.91
N ALA A 869 29.66 -31.20 13.85
CA ALA A 869 30.60 -31.06 14.97
C ALA A 869 30.71 -29.61 15.47
N GLU A 870 30.72 -28.64 14.57
CA GLU A 870 30.82 -27.22 14.91
C GLU A 870 29.54 -26.70 15.60
N ILE A 871 28.38 -27.13 15.13
CA ILE A 871 27.08 -26.80 15.74
C ILE A 871 26.98 -27.44 17.12
N ARG A 872 27.41 -28.70 17.25
CA ARG A 872 27.41 -29.46 18.51
C ARG A 872 28.30 -28.85 19.60
N GLU A 873 29.38 -28.20 19.22
CA GLU A 873 30.27 -27.48 20.15
C GLU A 873 29.67 -26.16 20.65
N ALA A 874 28.94 -25.43 19.81
CA ALA A 874 28.29 -24.18 20.16
C ALA A 874 26.90 -24.35 20.84
N TRP A 875 26.21 -25.45 20.57
CA TRP A 875 24.85 -25.69 21.07
C TRP A 875 24.85 -25.97 22.57
N ILE A 876 23.94 -25.36 23.34
CA ILE A 876 23.78 -25.65 24.78
C ILE A 876 23.05 -27.00 24.95
N PRO A 877 23.67 -28.03 25.57
CA PRO A 877 23.03 -29.34 25.72
C PRO A 877 21.68 -29.26 26.44
N GLY A 878 20.63 -29.84 25.85
CA GLY A 878 19.26 -29.84 26.37
C GLY A 878 18.39 -28.65 25.94
N VAL A 879 18.94 -27.61 25.30
CA VAL A 879 18.11 -26.55 24.68
C VAL A 879 17.49 -27.10 23.40
N GLU A 880 16.16 -26.98 23.28
CA GLU A 880 15.41 -27.39 22.09
C GLU A 880 14.79 -26.17 21.41
N VAL A 881 14.96 -26.07 20.09
CA VAL A 881 14.30 -25.05 19.26
C VAL A 881 13.55 -25.75 18.15
N PHE A 882 12.27 -25.45 17.98
CA PHE A 882 11.41 -26.12 17.00
C PHE A 882 10.46 -25.14 16.31
N SER A 883 10.25 -25.33 15.02
CA SER A 883 9.36 -24.48 14.23
C SER A 883 7.90 -24.64 14.64
N ARG A 884 7.15 -23.54 14.59
CA ARG A 884 5.71 -23.50 14.87
C ARG A 884 4.94 -23.04 13.64
N THR A 885 3.79 -23.65 13.40
CA THR A 885 2.92 -23.26 12.29
C THR A 885 1.90 -22.26 12.77
N ILE A 886 1.90 -21.07 12.19
CA ILE A 886 0.94 -20.01 12.51
C ILE A 886 -0.26 -20.10 11.57
N TYR A 887 -1.44 -20.31 12.16
CA TYR A 887 -2.72 -20.36 11.47
C TYR A 887 -3.50 -19.07 11.67
N PRO A 888 -3.88 -18.38 10.60
CA PRO A 888 -4.75 -17.21 10.72
C PRO A 888 -6.18 -17.65 11.06
N GLN A 889 -6.74 -17.14 12.16
CA GLN A 889 -8.13 -17.38 12.56
C GLN A 889 -8.99 -16.13 12.36
N ARG A 890 -10.11 -16.31 11.65
CA ARG A 890 -11.07 -15.23 11.35
C ARG A 890 -11.63 -14.66 12.67
N HIS A 891 -11.43 -13.35 12.91
CA HIS A 891 -11.89 -12.59 14.10
C HIS A 891 -11.18 -12.87 15.44
N ARG A 892 -10.16 -13.72 15.49
CA ARG A 892 -9.42 -14.02 16.74
C ARG A 892 -7.90 -13.81 16.65
N GLY A 893 -7.41 -13.34 15.51
CA GLY A 893 -5.97 -13.13 15.27
C GLY A 893 -5.29 -14.40 14.76
N SER A 894 -3.98 -14.47 14.93
CA SER A 894 -3.15 -15.61 14.54
C SER A 894 -3.00 -16.58 15.71
N PHE A 895 -3.04 -17.88 15.42
CA PHE A 895 -2.88 -18.95 16.39
C PHE A 895 -1.70 -19.84 15.98
N GLY A 896 -0.70 -19.99 16.84
CA GLY A 896 0.37 -20.96 16.62
C GLY A 896 -0.03 -22.35 17.10
N GLU A 897 -0.06 -23.34 16.20
CA GLU A 897 -0.23 -24.75 16.57
C GLU A 897 1.03 -25.25 17.28
N PHE A 898 0.85 -25.80 18.49
CA PHE A 898 1.90 -26.58 19.14
C PHE A 898 2.00 -27.95 18.47
N VAL A 899 3.19 -28.53 18.46
CA VAL A 899 3.46 -29.86 17.89
C VAL A 899 2.43 -30.87 18.42
N ARG A 900 1.97 -31.84 17.62
CA ARG A 900 0.97 -32.85 18.07
C ARG A 900 1.61 -33.87 19.01
N ARG A 901 0.80 -34.51 19.87
CA ARG A 901 1.24 -35.40 20.97
C ARG A 901 2.22 -36.50 20.56
N ASP A 902 2.12 -36.96 19.32
CA ASP A 902 2.91 -38.07 18.78
C ASP A 902 3.82 -37.64 17.62
N GLU A 903 4.02 -36.33 17.44
CA GLU A 903 4.80 -35.76 16.33
C GLU A 903 5.93 -34.85 16.86
N GLY A 904 6.98 -34.69 16.06
CA GLY A 904 8.06 -33.73 16.30
C GLY A 904 8.96 -33.99 17.51
N VAL A 905 9.80 -33.00 17.84
CA VAL A 905 10.91 -33.17 18.79
C VAL A 905 10.44 -33.40 20.23
N LEU A 906 9.33 -32.79 20.63
CA LEU A 906 8.79 -32.88 21.98
C LEU A 906 8.20 -34.27 22.29
N ALA A 907 7.52 -34.89 21.32
CA ALA A 907 7.06 -36.27 21.44
C ALA A 907 8.23 -37.27 21.56
N ARG A 908 9.32 -37.06 20.79
CA ARG A 908 10.53 -37.91 20.85
C ARG A 908 11.24 -37.88 22.19
N ILE A 909 11.20 -36.75 22.90
CA ILE A 909 11.78 -36.61 24.25
C ILE A 909 10.76 -36.89 25.37
N GLY A 910 9.55 -37.34 25.03
CA GLY A 910 8.50 -37.68 26.00
C GLY A 910 7.88 -36.48 26.72
N PHE A 911 7.99 -35.28 26.15
CA PHE A 911 7.50 -34.04 26.77
C PHE A 911 6.10 -33.64 26.26
N TRP A 912 5.07 -33.94 27.06
CA TRP A 912 3.69 -33.53 26.77
C TRP A 912 2.90 -33.14 28.04
N PRO A 913 2.90 -31.85 28.45
CA PRO A 913 2.19 -31.41 29.66
C PRO A 913 0.66 -31.51 29.51
N ALA A 914 -0.01 -32.02 30.54
CA ALA A 914 -1.48 -32.08 30.58
C ALA A 914 -2.16 -30.68 30.59
N GLN A 915 -1.41 -29.62 30.90
CA GLN A 915 -1.92 -28.28 31.17
C GLN A 915 -1.98 -27.34 29.93
N TRP A 916 -1.62 -27.79 28.72
CA TRP A 916 -1.59 -26.93 27.52
C TRP A 916 -2.97 -26.43 27.03
N ALA A 917 -4.07 -26.80 27.70
CA ALA A 917 -5.41 -26.57 27.19
C ALA A 917 -6.05 -25.21 27.55
N ASN A 918 -5.54 -24.38 28.47
CA ASN A 918 -6.33 -23.25 29.01
C ASN A 918 -5.57 -21.95 29.35
N ALA A 919 -4.71 -21.43 28.48
CA ALA A 919 -4.11 -20.10 28.66
C ALA A 919 -4.81 -19.02 27.81
N ARG A 920 -5.31 -17.94 28.43
CA ARG A 920 -5.77 -16.72 27.75
C ARG A 920 -4.68 -15.64 27.84
N MET A 921 -4.28 -15.07 26.71
CA MET A 921 -3.15 -14.12 26.61
C MET A 921 -3.61 -12.70 26.25
N PHE A 922 -2.89 -11.68 26.74
CA PHE A 922 -3.13 -10.25 26.46
C PHE A 922 -2.19 -9.72 25.35
N ALA A 923 -2.62 -8.69 24.61
CA ALA A 923 -1.84 -8.09 23.53
C ALA A 923 -0.53 -7.42 24.04
N GLN A 924 0.50 -7.37 23.20
CA GLN A 924 1.80 -6.73 23.46
C GLN A 924 2.67 -7.32 24.60
N THR A 925 2.55 -8.60 24.92
CA THR A 925 3.43 -9.27 25.90
C THR A 925 4.22 -10.43 25.28
N ALA A 926 5.50 -10.56 25.62
CA ALA A 926 6.27 -11.80 25.48
C ALA A 926 6.10 -12.59 26.79
N LYS A 927 5.72 -13.87 26.74
CA LYS A 927 5.58 -14.66 27.97
C LYS A 927 5.94 -16.13 27.78
N GLY A 928 6.83 -16.63 28.64
CA GLY A 928 7.11 -18.06 28.77
C GLY A 928 6.08 -18.77 29.65
N PHE A 929 5.88 -20.06 29.40
CA PHE A 929 5.25 -21.00 30.31
C PHE A 929 6.34 -21.73 31.10
N HIS A 930 6.22 -21.76 32.42
CA HIS A 930 7.08 -22.57 33.29
C HIS A 930 6.35 -23.87 33.63
N VAL A 931 6.98 -25.01 33.36
CA VAL A 931 6.47 -26.32 33.83
C VAL A 931 7.33 -26.72 35.03
N HIS A 932 6.74 -26.65 36.22
CA HIS A 932 7.43 -27.07 37.44
C HIS A 932 7.38 -28.60 37.60
N PRO A 933 8.45 -29.23 38.15
CA PRO A 933 8.43 -30.65 38.49
C PRO A 933 7.44 -30.91 39.65
N PRO A 934 7.00 -32.17 39.86
CA PRO A 934 6.16 -32.54 40.98
C PRO A 934 6.88 -32.25 42.31
N SER A 935 6.06 -32.02 43.35
CA SER A 935 6.44 -31.59 44.69
C SER A 935 7.73 -32.22 45.23
N VAL A 936 8.63 -31.39 45.78
CA VAL A 936 9.74 -31.86 46.62
C VAL A 936 9.17 -32.76 47.73
N PRO A 937 9.63 -34.02 47.87
CA PRO A 937 9.10 -34.94 48.89
C PRO A 937 9.22 -34.35 50.29
N GLU A 938 8.21 -34.56 51.12
CA GLU A 938 8.17 -34.04 52.48
C GLU A 938 9.37 -34.58 53.29
N GLY A 939 10.22 -33.68 53.78
CA GLY A 939 11.44 -34.03 54.51
C GLY A 939 12.74 -34.08 53.69
N ALA A 940 12.72 -33.80 52.38
CA ALA A 940 13.93 -33.64 51.57
C ALA A 940 14.40 -32.17 51.52
N ASP A 941 15.72 -31.94 51.55
CA ASP A 941 16.30 -30.62 51.26
C ASP A 941 16.14 -30.29 49.78
N ALA A 942 15.54 -29.13 49.50
CA ALA A 942 15.19 -28.74 48.13
C ALA A 942 16.44 -28.58 47.23
N ALA A 943 17.56 -28.10 47.77
CA ALA A 943 18.78 -27.88 47.00
C ALA A 943 19.51 -29.20 46.68
N GLU A 944 19.61 -30.12 47.64
CA GLU A 944 20.17 -31.47 47.41
C GLU A 944 19.26 -32.34 46.51
N TRP A 945 17.94 -32.24 46.67
CA TRP A 945 16.98 -32.95 45.83
C TRP A 945 17.10 -32.48 44.37
N LEU A 946 17.14 -31.17 44.14
CA LEU A 946 17.35 -30.59 42.82
C LEU A 946 18.73 -30.97 42.26
N GLN A 947 19.82 -30.91 43.04
CA GLN A 947 21.14 -31.35 42.58
C GLN A 947 21.18 -32.84 42.18
N ARG A 948 20.52 -33.74 42.94
CA ARG A 948 20.44 -35.16 42.58
C ARG A 948 19.72 -35.41 41.26
N CYS A 949 18.67 -34.66 40.95
CA CYS A 949 17.94 -34.77 39.68
C CYS A 949 18.80 -34.40 38.46
N PHE A 950 19.78 -33.49 38.60
CA PHE A 950 20.51 -32.93 37.45
C PHE A 950 21.94 -33.43 37.25
N VAL A 951 22.55 -34.12 38.24
CA VAL A 951 24.01 -34.41 38.24
C VAL A 951 24.36 -35.90 38.08
N GLN A 952 23.43 -36.84 38.26
CA GLN A 952 23.80 -38.28 38.23
C GLN A 952 24.26 -38.81 36.85
N GLU A 953 23.84 -38.20 35.74
CA GLU A 953 24.30 -38.54 34.38
C GLU A 953 24.44 -37.29 33.50
N PRO A 954 25.55 -36.53 33.61
CA PRO A 954 25.74 -35.24 32.94
C PRO A 954 25.91 -35.33 31.42
N GLU A 955 26.24 -36.51 30.89
CA GLU A 955 26.55 -36.70 29.47
C GLU A 955 25.42 -37.36 28.65
N ASN A 956 24.35 -37.84 29.27
CA ASN A 956 23.26 -38.57 28.60
C ASN A 956 21.87 -38.06 29.01
N TYR A 957 21.52 -36.87 28.53
CA TYR A 957 20.27 -36.16 28.87
C TYR A 957 18.99 -36.94 28.51
N SER A 958 19.01 -37.79 27.48
CA SER A 958 17.84 -38.58 27.06
C SER A 958 17.40 -39.67 28.03
N LEU A 959 18.22 -40.05 29.00
CA LEU A 959 17.89 -41.05 30.02
C LEU A 959 17.20 -40.45 31.26
N ARG A 960 17.13 -39.13 31.35
CA ARG A 960 16.55 -38.43 32.49
C ARG A 960 15.04 -38.42 32.36
N ARG A 961 14.36 -38.72 33.48
CA ARG A 961 12.90 -38.72 33.50
C ARG A 961 12.40 -37.28 33.53
N TYR A 962 11.88 -36.86 32.39
CA TYR A 962 11.38 -35.51 32.12
C TYR A 962 10.43 -34.99 33.21
N GLU A 963 9.59 -35.88 33.75
CA GLU A 963 8.63 -35.59 34.81
C GLU A 963 9.26 -35.16 36.15
N HIS A 964 10.59 -35.26 36.31
CA HIS A 964 11.31 -34.88 37.53
C HIS A 964 12.18 -33.63 37.35
N GLU A 965 12.11 -32.95 36.20
CA GLU A 965 12.95 -31.81 35.84
C GLU A 965 12.13 -30.52 35.62
N GLN A 966 12.72 -29.36 35.91
CA GLN A 966 12.10 -28.05 35.68
C GLN A 966 12.48 -27.53 34.30
N TRP A 967 11.50 -27.17 33.47
CA TRP A 967 11.73 -26.71 32.11
C TRP A 967 10.98 -25.42 31.80
N ASP A 968 11.67 -24.50 31.12
CA ASP A 968 11.06 -23.26 30.65
C ASP A 968 10.73 -23.40 29.16
N VAL A 969 9.48 -23.13 28.79
CA VAL A 969 9.03 -23.16 27.40
C VAL A 969 8.55 -21.78 26.98
N MET A 970 9.22 -21.18 26.00
CA MET A 970 8.99 -19.79 25.61
C MET A 970 8.36 -19.68 24.22
N PHE A 971 7.36 -18.80 24.10
CA PHE A 971 6.69 -18.44 22.85
C PHE A 971 6.46 -16.93 22.79
N PHE A 972 6.40 -16.38 21.58
CA PHE A 972 6.28 -14.94 21.34
C PHE A 972 4.99 -14.64 20.59
N VAL A 973 4.17 -13.73 21.11
CA VAL A 973 2.82 -13.49 20.55
C VAL A 973 2.84 -12.40 19.48
N GLN A 974 3.67 -11.36 19.63
CA GLN A 974 3.80 -10.24 18.68
C GLN A 974 5.23 -9.66 18.69
N GLY A 975 5.68 -9.15 17.54
CA GLY A 975 6.97 -8.44 17.40
C GLY A 975 8.17 -9.38 17.20
N VAL A 976 9.37 -8.83 17.02
CA VAL A 976 10.62 -9.59 16.97
C VAL A 976 11.31 -9.50 18.33
N ALA A 977 11.82 -10.62 18.82
CA ALA A 977 12.55 -10.68 20.08
C ALA A 977 13.94 -11.27 19.88
N GLU A 978 14.94 -10.61 20.45
CA GLU A 978 16.28 -11.16 20.60
C GLU A 978 16.34 -11.98 21.90
N MET A 979 16.86 -13.20 21.79
CA MET A 979 17.01 -14.13 22.90
C MET A 979 18.48 -14.51 23.08
N ILE A 980 18.95 -14.45 24.31
CA ILE A 980 20.32 -14.80 24.71
C ILE A 980 20.24 -15.90 25.78
N LEU A 981 20.79 -17.07 25.50
CA LEU A 981 20.92 -18.20 26.43
C LEU A 981 22.37 -18.38 26.85
N ARG A 982 22.61 -18.71 28.12
CA ARG A 982 23.94 -19.02 28.64
C ARG A 982 23.91 -20.21 29.59
N ASP A 983 24.71 -21.23 29.31
CA ASP A 983 24.87 -22.39 30.20
C ASP A 983 25.63 -21.98 31.47
N VAL A 984 24.97 -22.15 32.62
CA VAL A 984 25.51 -21.84 33.96
C VAL A 984 25.56 -23.08 34.87
N ARG A 985 25.35 -24.29 34.31
CA ARG A 985 25.45 -25.55 35.07
C ARG A 985 26.89 -25.80 35.54
N ALA A 986 27.05 -26.09 36.83
CA ALA A 986 28.36 -26.39 37.40
C ALA A 986 28.98 -27.65 36.77
N GLY A 987 30.24 -27.56 36.32
CA GLY A 987 30.97 -28.67 35.69
C GLY A 987 30.80 -28.79 34.18
N MET A 988 29.95 -27.98 33.53
CA MET A 988 29.81 -27.92 32.07
C MET A 988 30.57 -26.71 31.47
N PRO A 989 31.08 -26.78 30.23
CA PRO A 989 31.66 -25.62 29.55
C PRO A 989 30.62 -24.51 29.36
N SER A 990 30.96 -23.26 29.70
CA SER A 990 30.05 -22.12 29.50
C SER A 990 29.86 -21.87 28.00
N ARG A 991 28.63 -22.04 27.52
CA ARG A 991 28.21 -21.81 26.14
C ARG A 991 27.16 -20.71 26.09
N THR A 992 27.17 -19.90 25.02
CA THR A 992 26.19 -18.83 24.79
C THR A 992 25.52 -19.06 23.44
N MET A 993 24.19 -18.94 23.38
CA MET A 993 23.42 -18.95 22.14
C MET A 993 22.62 -17.66 22.04
N ARG A 994 22.78 -16.92 20.95
CA ARG A 994 22.06 -15.69 20.63
C ARG A 994 21.27 -15.88 19.35
N PHE A 995 19.99 -15.54 19.34
CA PHE A 995 19.15 -15.68 18.16
C PHE A 995 17.91 -14.78 18.20
N PHE A 996 17.30 -14.55 17.03
CA PHE A 996 16.14 -13.69 16.85
C PHE A 996 14.90 -14.51 16.53
N VAL A 997 13.82 -14.31 17.30
CA VAL A 997 12.57 -15.05 17.22
C VAL A 997 11.43 -14.11 16.83
N ASP A 998 10.65 -14.51 15.83
CA ASP A 998 9.47 -13.75 15.38
C ASP A 998 8.21 -14.18 16.13
N GLY A 999 7.40 -13.20 16.51
CA GLY A 999 6.12 -13.39 17.18
C GLY A 999 5.02 -13.92 16.25
N ASP A 1000 4.02 -14.55 16.87
CA ASP A 1000 2.89 -15.21 16.20
C ASP A 1000 1.96 -14.24 15.44
N ASN A 1001 2.19 -12.92 15.45
CA ASN A 1001 1.35 -11.91 14.78
C ASN A 1001 1.42 -11.95 13.25
N HIS A 1002 2.42 -12.62 12.70
CA HIS A 1002 2.58 -12.85 11.27
C HIS A 1002 3.23 -14.21 11.05
N ARG A 1003 3.15 -14.74 9.83
CA ARG A 1003 3.75 -16.02 9.48
C ARG A 1003 5.17 -15.77 8.99
N SER A 1004 6.14 -16.37 9.69
CA SER A 1004 7.57 -16.28 9.41
C SER A 1004 8.23 -17.64 9.61
N PRO A 1005 9.29 -18.00 8.84
CA PRO A 1005 10.11 -19.17 9.13
C PRO A 1005 10.82 -19.09 10.50
N ASN A 1006 10.87 -17.91 11.14
CA ASN A 1006 11.44 -17.71 12.47
C ASN A 1006 10.43 -17.83 13.62
N ASN A 1007 9.17 -18.18 13.34
CA ASN A 1007 8.22 -18.52 14.39
C ASN A 1007 8.62 -19.88 15.01
N VAL A 1008 9.26 -19.84 16.18
CA VAL A 1008 9.74 -21.04 16.87
C VAL A 1008 9.22 -21.11 18.31
N GLY A 1009 9.22 -22.32 18.88
CA GLY A 1009 9.19 -22.54 20.32
C GLY A 1009 10.59 -22.86 20.83
N VAL A 1010 10.91 -22.39 22.04
CA VAL A 1010 12.19 -22.66 22.70
C VAL A 1010 11.96 -23.38 24.01
N VAL A 1011 12.63 -24.50 24.23
CA VAL A 1011 12.69 -25.22 25.51
C VAL A 1011 14.06 -25.01 26.12
N VAL A 1012 14.11 -24.53 27.36
CA VAL A 1012 15.34 -24.22 28.08
C VAL A 1012 15.45 -25.16 29.30
N PRO A 1013 16.54 -25.93 29.42
CA PRO A 1013 16.77 -26.81 30.57
C PRO A 1013 17.15 -26.01 31.82
N PRO A 1014 17.01 -26.60 33.00
CA PRO A 1014 17.40 -25.95 34.25
C PRO A 1014 18.92 -25.74 34.30
N GLY A 1015 19.34 -24.61 34.85
CA GLY A 1015 20.76 -24.21 34.84
C GLY A 1015 21.23 -23.52 33.56
N VAL A 1016 20.32 -23.16 32.65
CA VAL A 1016 20.62 -22.27 31.52
C VAL A 1016 19.95 -20.92 31.76
N ALA A 1017 20.77 -19.89 31.91
CA ALA A 1017 20.29 -18.53 32.08
C ALA A 1017 19.77 -17.99 30.76
N HIS A 1018 18.68 -17.21 30.79
CA HIS A 1018 18.10 -16.64 29.58
C HIS A 1018 17.75 -15.16 29.74
N ALA A 1019 17.99 -14.38 28.68
CA ALA A 1019 17.64 -12.97 28.57
C ALA A 1019 16.88 -12.67 27.27
N ILE A 1020 15.90 -11.78 27.33
CA ILE A 1020 15.03 -11.41 26.20
C ILE A 1020 14.97 -9.90 26.06
N ARG A 1021 15.13 -9.42 24.82
CA ARG A 1021 14.98 -8.01 24.43
C ARG A 1021 14.00 -7.90 23.25
N GLY A 1022 12.97 -7.07 23.38
CA GLY A 1022 12.03 -6.80 22.30
C GLY A 1022 12.58 -5.77 21.31
N GLU A 1023 12.26 -5.93 20.03
CA GLU A 1023 12.56 -4.91 19.03
C GLU A 1023 11.80 -3.60 19.34
N GLY A 1024 12.54 -2.50 19.49
CA GLY A 1024 11.98 -1.19 19.85
C GLY A 1024 11.87 -0.89 21.35
N SER A 1025 12.31 -1.79 22.25
CA SER A 1025 12.48 -1.47 23.69
C SER A 1025 13.94 -1.43 24.09
N GLU A 1026 14.35 -0.39 24.82
CA GLU A 1026 15.69 -0.32 25.45
C GLU A 1026 15.80 -1.24 26.68
N ASP A 1027 14.66 -1.69 27.22
CA ASP A 1027 14.60 -2.55 28.39
C ASP A 1027 14.83 -4.04 28.05
N VAL A 1028 15.70 -4.71 28.82
CA VAL A 1028 15.81 -6.18 28.86
C VAL A 1028 14.75 -6.71 29.83
N ILE A 1029 13.84 -7.55 29.34
CA ILE A 1029 12.57 -7.81 30.04
C ILE A 1029 12.66 -8.98 31.05
N MET A 1030 13.70 -9.81 31.04
CA MET A 1030 13.83 -10.91 32.02
C MET A 1030 15.25 -11.48 32.05
N VAL A 1031 15.81 -11.76 33.23
CA VAL A 1031 17.04 -12.55 33.42
C VAL A 1031 16.77 -13.61 34.49
N TYR A 1032 16.63 -14.87 34.08
CA TYR A 1032 16.45 -15.99 35.01
C TYR A 1032 17.73 -16.82 35.13
N GLY A 1033 18.06 -17.26 36.34
CA GLY A 1033 19.15 -18.18 36.64
C GLY A 1033 19.01 -18.77 38.05
N THR A 1034 18.58 -20.03 38.14
CA THR A 1034 18.70 -21.00 39.26
C THR A 1034 18.50 -20.58 40.73
N SER A 1035 18.01 -19.39 41.08
CA SER A 1035 17.89 -18.96 42.48
C SER A 1035 16.50 -18.41 42.87
N THR A 1036 15.42 -18.85 42.22
CA THR A 1036 14.06 -18.51 42.67
C THR A 1036 13.53 -19.57 43.64
N SER A 1037 13.14 -19.15 44.85
CA SER A 1037 12.42 -20.00 45.80
C SER A 1037 10.93 -20.00 45.47
N PHE A 1038 10.41 -21.14 45.02
CA PHE A 1038 9.00 -21.29 44.65
C PHE A 1038 8.08 -21.35 45.88
N ARG A 1039 6.95 -20.62 45.85
CA ARG A 1039 5.88 -20.73 46.83
C ARG A 1039 4.71 -21.52 46.22
N PRO A 1040 4.41 -22.74 46.70
CA PRO A 1040 3.37 -23.61 46.13
C PRO A 1040 1.98 -22.98 46.03
N ASP A 1041 1.65 -22.05 46.91
CA ASP A 1041 0.35 -21.39 47.00
C ASP A 1041 -0.02 -20.55 45.75
N PHE A 1042 0.94 -20.30 44.86
CA PHE A 1042 0.78 -19.50 43.64
C PHE A 1042 0.77 -20.32 42.34
N GLU A 1043 0.77 -21.65 42.43
CA GLU A 1043 0.69 -22.54 41.27
C GLU A 1043 -0.51 -22.18 40.38
N GLY A 1044 -0.25 -21.81 39.13
CA GLY A 1044 -1.26 -21.42 38.15
C GLY A 1044 -1.74 -19.96 38.17
N ARG A 1045 -1.11 -19.04 38.93
CA ARG A 1045 -1.43 -17.60 38.92
C ARG A 1045 -0.33 -16.75 38.24
N ILE A 1046 -0.74 -15.66 37.58
CA ILE A 1046 0.12 -14.72 36.86
C ILE A 1046 0.10 -13.36 37.58
N ALA A 1047 1.21 -12.94 38.20
CA ALA A 1047 1.42 -11.58 38.74
C ALA A 1047 2.92 -11.26 38.87
N SER A 1048 3.29 -9.97 38.89
CA SER A 1048 4.69 -9.48 39.03
C SER A 1048 5.33 -9.77 40.37
N ASP A 1049 4.52 -10.06 41.40
CA ASP A 1049 4.95 -10.12 42.80
C ASP A 1049 5.18 -11.56 43.29
N VAL A 1050 5.25 -12.52 42.37
CA VAL A 1050 5.21 -13.97 42.66
C VAL A 1050 6.60 -14.55 42.95
N GLU A 1051 7.68 -13.94 42.45
CA GLU A 1051 9.05 -14.43 42.66
C GLU A 1051 10.03 -13.26 42.85
N THR A 1052 10.95 -13.37 43.80
CA THR A 1052 12.08 -12.44 43.97
C THR A 1052 13.39 -13.21 43.83
N ALA A 1053 14.28 -12.72 42.98
CA ALA A 1053 15.64 -13.23 42.81
C ALA A 1053 16.65 -12.14 43.18
N THR A 1054 17.62 -12.47 44.02
CA THR A 1054 18.75 -11.59 44.30
C THR A 1054 19.75 -11.71 43.14
N LEU A 1055 20.02 -10.61 42.44
CA LEU A 1055 20.94 -10.58 41.29
C LEU A 1055 22.36 -11.03 41.70
N PRO A 1056 23.02 -11.93 40.94
CA PRO A 1056 24.43 -12.24 41.15
C PRO A 1056 25.30 -10.99 40.98
N GLU A 1057 26.34 -10.87 41.80
CA GLU A 1057 27.22 -9.69 41.83
C GLU A 1057 27.91 -9.40 40.47
N SER A 1058 28.16 -10.44 39.69
CA SER A 1058 28.69 -10.33 38.32
C SER A 1058 27.72 -9.66 37.34
N TRP A 1059 26.41 -9.90 37.50
CA TRP A 1059 25.36 -9.28 36.70
C TRP A 1059 25.06 -7.84 37.15
N ALA A 1060 25.12 -7.57 38.45
CA ALA A 1060 25.04 -6.20 38.97
C ALA A 1060 26.17 -5.31 38.43
N LYS A 1061 27.39 -5.87 38.25
CA LYS A 1061 28.52 -5.14 37.63
C LYS A 1061 28.36 -4.92 36.13
N PHE A 1062 27.78 -5.87 35.41
CA PHE A 1062 27.55 -5.75 33.97
C PHE A 1062 26.51 -4.68 33.63
N LEU A 1063 25.46 -4.55 34.45
CA LEU A 1063 24.40 -3.54 34.27
C LEU A 1063 24.79 -2.12 34.75
N ALA A 1064 25.90 -2.00 35.49
CA ALA A 1064 26.40 -0.72 36.00
C ALA A 1064 27.46 -0.07 35.09
N GLN A 1065 27.83 -0.74 34.00
CA GLN A 1065 28.69 -0.22 32.92
C GLN A 1065 27.81 0.17 31.75
#